data_AF-A0AAD5W585-F1
#
_entry.id   AF-A0AAD5W585-F1
#
_cell.length_a   1.000
_cell.length_b   1.000
_cell.length_c   1.000
_cell.angle_alpha   90.00
_cell.angle_beta   90.00
_cell.angle_gamma   90.00
#
_symmetry.space_group_name_H-M   'P 1'
#
loop_
_entity.id
_entity.type
_entity.pdbx_description
1 polymer ?
#
loop_
_entity_poly.entity_id
_entity_poly.type
_entity_poly.pdbx_seq_one_letter_code
_entity_poly.pdbx_strand_id
1 'polypeptide(L)'
;MLPIPLGTADFLVHHIHAFTIHVTVLILLKGVLFARSSRLIPDKANLGFRFPCDGPGRGGTCQVSAWDHVFLGLFWMYNAISVVIFHFSWKMQSDVWGTISDQGIVTHITGGNFAQSSITINGWLRDFLWAQASQVIQSYGSSLSAYGLFFLGAHFVWAFSLMFLFSGRGYWQELIESIVWAHNKLKVAPATQPRALSIIQGRAVGVTHYLLGGIATTWAFFLARIIANIFASHFGQLAIIFLWTSGNLFHVAWQGNFESWIQDPLHIRPIAHAIWDPHFGQPAVEAFTRGGATGPVNIAYSGLYQWWYTIGLRSNEDLYIGALFLLLLSAISLVAGWLHLQPKWKPSLSWFKNAESRLNHHLSGLFGVSSLAWTGHLVHVAIPGSRGEYVRWSNFLDIPPHPQGLGPLLTGQWNLYAQNPDSSSHLFSTSQGAGTAILTLLGGFHPQTQSLWLTDIAHHHLAIAFIFLIAGHMYRTNFGIGHSIKDLLEAHIPPGGRLGRGHKGLYDTINNSIHFQLGLALASLGVITSLVAQHMYSLPAYAFIAQDFTTQAALYTHHQYIAGFIMTGAFAHGAIFFIRDYNPAQNEDNVLARMLDHKEAIISHLSWASLFLGFHTLGLYVHNDVMLAFGTPEKQILIEPIFAQWIQSAHGKTSYGFDVLLSSTSGPAFNAGRNIWLPGWLNAVNENKNSLFLTIGPGDFLVHHAIALGLHTTTLILVKGALDARGSKLMPDKKDFGYSFPCDGPGRGGTCDISAWDAFYLAVFWMLNTIGWVTFYWHWKHITLWQGNVSQFNESSTYLMGWLRDYLWLNSSQLINGYNPFGMNSLSVWAWMFLFGHLVWATGFMFLISWRGYWQELIETLAWAHERTPLANLIRWRDKPVALSIVQARLVGLAHFSVGYIFTYAAFLIASTSGKFG
;
A
#
# COMPACT_ATOMS: atom_id res chain seq x y z
N MET A 1 -5.04 -16.43 18.10
CA MET A 1 -5.08 -15.71 19.39
C MET A 1 -6.11 -16.39 20.28
N LEU A 2 -5.75 -16.77 21.50
CA LEU A 2 -6.71 -17.26 22.50
C LEU A 2 -7.63 -16.11 22.95
N PRO A 3 -8.91 -16.37 23.31
CA PRO A 3 -9.79 -15.34 23.86
C PRO A 3 -9.23 -14.79 25.17
N ILE A 4 -9.28 -13.47 25.37
CA ILE A 4 -8.88 -12.86 26.64
C ILE A 4 -9.87 -13.30 27.73
N PRO A 5 -9.41 -13.97 28.80
CA PRO A 5 -10.29 -14.35 29.91
C PRO A 5 -10.78 -13.08 30.64
N LEU A 6 -12.10 -12.98 30.84
CA LEU A 6 -12.72 -11.91 31.61
C LEU A 6 -12.69 -12.27 33.09
N GLY A 7 -12.21 -11.35 33.94
CA GLY A 7 -12.10 -11.55 35.38
C GLY A 7 -13.01 -10.64 36.20
N THR A 8 -12.89 -10.71 37.52
CA THR A 8 -13.64 -9.88 38.49
C THR A 8 -13.48 -8.38 38.21
N ALA A 9 -12.28 -7.94 37.83
CA ALA A 9 -12.01 -6.57 37.42
C ALA A 9 -12.86 -6.14 36.20
N ASP A 10 -12.96 -7.00 35.18
CA ASP A 10 -13.80 -6.74 34.01
C ASP A 10 -15.27 -6.67 34.43
N PHE A 11 -15.75 -7.59 35.25
CA PHE A 11 -17.13 -7.59 35.74
C PHE A 11 -17.50 -6.29 36.46
N LEU A 12 -16.65 -5.78 37.36
CA LEU A 12 -16.88 -4.53 38.08
C LEU A 12 -16.96 -3.33 37.13
N VAL A 13 -16.07 -3.26 36.15
CA VAL A 13 -16.07 -2.16 35.17
C VAL A 13 -17.29 -2.21 34.26
N HIS A 14 -17.72 -3.39 33.83
CA HIS A 14 -18.96 -3.55 33.08
C HIS A 14 -20.19 -3.15 33.91
N HIS A 15 -20.19 -3.40 35.23
CA HIS A 15 -21.24 -2.93 36.14
C HIS A 15 -21.26 -1.41 36.28
N ILE A 16 -20.09 -0.78 36.40
CA ILE A 16 -19.97 0.69 36.42
C ILE A 16 -20.47 1.27 35.09
N HIS A 17 -20.07 0.67 33.96
CA HIS A 17 -20.52 1.11 32.64
C HIS A 17 -22.04 0.96 32.49
N ALA A 18 -22.59 -0.20 32.85
CA ALA A 18 -24.03 -0.42 32.86
C ALA A 18 -24.74 0.59 33.76
N PHE A 19 -24.26 0.83 34.99
CA PHE A 19 -24.82 1.83 35.89
C PHE A 19 -24.84 3.23 35.25
N THR A 20 -23.75 3.67 34.63
CA THR A 20 -23.69 4.98 33.95
C THR A 20 -24.66 5.09 32.78
N ILE A 21 -24.89 4.01 32.01
CA ILE A 21 -25.91 3.95 30.96
C ILE A 21 -27.31 4.08 31.57
N HIS A 22 -27.62 3.28 32.59
CA HIS A 22 -28.94 3.31 33.24
C HIS A 22 -29.24 4.67 33.87
N VAL A 23 -28.25 5.31 34.50
CA VAL A 23 -28.37 6.66 35.05
C VAL A 23 -28.63 7.68 33.95
N THR A 24 -27.89 7.60 32.82
CA THR A 24 -28.11 8.48 31.65
C THR A 24 -29.53 8.35 31.12
N VAL A 25 -30.01 7.12 30.93
CA VAL A 25 -31.36 6.83 30.44
C VAL A 25 -32.42 7.30 31.44
N LEU A 26 -32.24 7.06 32.74
CA LEU A 26 -33.15 7.48 33.78
C LEU A 26 -33.31 9.02 33.82
N ILE A 27 -32.20 9.75 33.70
CA ILE A 27 -32.19 11.21 33.67
C ILE A 27 -32.95 11.73 32.46
N LEU A 28 -32.66 11.20 31.27
CA LEU A 28 -33.34 11.63 30.04
C LEU A 28 -34.84 11.27 30.08
N LEU A 29 -35.17 10.07 30.55
CA LEU A 29 -36.56 9.60 30.69
C LEU A 29 -37.34 10.46 31.69
N LYS A 30 -36.75 10.80 32.83
CA LYS A 30 -37.35 11.72 33.81
C LYS A 30 -37.58 13.11 33.21
N GLY A 31 -36.63 13.59 32.41
CA GLY A 31 -36.75 14.86 31.69
C GLY A 31 -37.93 14.90 30.73
N VAL A 32 -38.23 13.77 30.08
CA VAL A 32 -39.38 13.61 29.17
C VAL A 32 -40.70 13.47 29.95
N LEU A 33 -40.75 12.54 30.90
CA LEU A 33 -41.99 12.21 31.63
C LEU A 33 -42.49 13.36 32.50
N PHE A 34 -41.60 14.17 33.06
CA PHE A 34 -41.93 15.30 33.94
C PHE A 34 -41.70 16.66 33.27
N ALA A 35 -41.72 16.71 31.92
CA ALA A 35 -41.53 17.93 31.15
C ALA A 35 -42.68 18.94 31.34
N ARG A 36 -43.93 18.46 31.47
CA ARG A 36 -45.13 19.31 31.54
C ARG A 36 -45.55 19.69 32.97
N SER A 37 -45.34 18.81 33.95
CA SER A 37 -45.60 19.07 35.36
C SER A 37 -44.81 18.09 36.25
N SER A 38 -44.54 18.49 37.49
CA SER A 38 -44.08 17.59 38.55
C SER A 38 -44.74 17.96 39.88
N ARG A 39 -44.64 17.08 40.89
CA ARG A 39 -45.19 17.34 42.23
C ARG A 39 -44.64 18.62 42.87
N LEU A 40 -43.41 19.00 42.54
CA LEU A 40 -42.72 20.18 43.09
C LEU A 40 -42.91 21.44 42.24
N ILE A 41 -43.15 21.28 40.93
CA ILE A 41 -43.43 22.39 40.00
C ILE A 41 -44.58 21.97 39.09
N PRO A 42 -45.85 22.23 39.48
CA PRO A 42 -47.02 21.77 38.74
C PRO A 42 -47.22 22.49 37.40
N ASP A 43 -46.66 23.69 37.24
CA ASP A 43 -46.88 24.64 36.13
C ASP A 43 -45.72 24.69 35.10
N LYS A 44 -44.85 23.66 35.03
CA LYS A 44 -43.71 23.62 34.10
C LYS A 44 -44.09 23.88 32.64
N ALA A 45 -45.28 23.47 32.20
CA ALA A 45 -45.78 23.73 30.86
C ALA A 45 -45.84 25.22 30.49
N ASN A 46 -45.98 26.11 31.48
CA ASN A 46 -46.05 27.56 31.28
C ASN A 46 -44.68 28.25 31.43
N LEU A 47 -43.69 27.56 32.01
CA LEU A 47 -42.33 28.09 32.26
C LEU A 47 -41.37 27.83 31.09
N GLY A 48 -41.78 27.02 30.12
CA GLY A 48 -41.01 26.69 28.91
C GLY A 48 -39.86 25.69 29.14
N PHE A 49 -39.08 25.46 28.09
CA PHE A 49 -38.04 24.41 28.07
C PHE A 49 -36.80 24.73 28.93
N ARG A 50 -36.51 26.03 29.15
CA ARG A 50 -35.32 26.55 29.84
C ARG A 50 -35.74 27.52 30.94
N PHE A 51 -35.87 27.05 32.18
CA PHE A 51 -36.17 27.91 33.33
C PHE A 51 -35.11 27.78 34.45
N PRO A 52 -34.68 28.90 35.08
CA PRO A 52 -33.39 29.00 35.78
C PRO A 52 -33.38 28.66 37.29
N CYS A 53 -34.38 27.92 37.80
CA CYS A 53 -34.72 27.64 39.21
C CYS A 53 -35.88 28.50 39.74
N ASP A 54 -36.84 27.85 40.40
CA ASP A 54 -37.90 28.51 41.18
C ASP A 54 -37.33 28.90 42.56
N GLY A 55 -37.50 30.16 42.96
CA GLY A 55 -36.92 30.71 44.19
C GLY A 55 -37.40 30.03 45.50
N PRO A 56 -36.98 30.55 46.67
CA PRO A 56 -37.22 29.93 47.98
C PRO A 56 -38.68 29.61 48.29
N GLY A 57 -39.64 30.34 47.69
CA GLY A 57 -41.09 30.15 47.89
C GLY A 57 -41.67 28.84 47.32
N ARG A 58 -40.88 28.02 46.61
CA ARG A 58 -41.29 26.70 46.07
C ARG A 58 -40.23 25.61 46.31
N GLY A 59 -39.56 25.65 47.46
CA GLY A 59 -38.67 24.56 47.92
C GLY A 59 -37.26 24.53 47.32
N GLY A 60 -36.82 25.60 46.64
CA GLY A 60 -35.42 25.76 46.22
C GLY A 60 -34.90 24.74 45.21
N THR A 61 -35.78 24.11 44.42
CA THR A 61 -35.39 23.05 43.48
C THR A 61 -34.68 23.62 42.24
N CYS A 62 -33.38 23.36 42.15
CA CYS A 62 -32.56 23.62 40.97
C CYS A 62 -32.33 22.32 40.16
N GLN A 63 -32.13 22.43 38.83
CA GLN A 63 -31.88 21.29 37.90
C GLN A 63 -33.11 20.43 37.55
N VAL A 64 -34.25 21.06 37.28
CA VAL A 64 -35.51 20.34 37.01
C VAL A 64 -36.18 20.73 35.70
N SER A 65 -35.58 21.66 34.93
CA SER A 65 -36.03 21.98 33.58
C SER A 65 -35.68 20.85 32.61
N ALA A 66 -36.39 20.75 31.49
CA ALA A 66 -36.07 19.75 30.47
C ALA A 66 -34.64 19.95 29.91
N TRP A 67 -34.19 21.22 29.80
CA TRP A 67 -32.82 21.56 29.43
C TRP A 67 -31.77 21.07 30.44
N ASP A 68 -32.05 21.13 31.74
CA ASP A 68 -31.15 20.58 32.76
C ASP A 68 -30.96 19.06 32.63
N HIS A 69 -32.01 18.33 32.22
CA HIS A 69 -31.93 16.89 32.00
C HIS A 69 -31.13 16.54 30.74
N VAL A 70 -31.19 17.36 29.68
CA VAL A 70 -30.34 17.20 28.48
C VAL A 70 -28.87 17.36 28.84
N PHE A 71 -28.52 18.38 29.62
CA PHE A 71 -27.14 18.58 30.08
C PHE A 71 -26.62 17.45 30.93
N LEU A 72 -27.42 17.03 31.91
CA LEU A 72 -27.05 15.94 32.80
C LEU A 72 -26.94 14.62 32.01
N GLY A 73 -27.80 14.42 31.00
CA GLY A 73 -27.69 13.32 30.04
C GLY A 73 -26.37 13.34 29.26
N LEU A 74 -25.96 14.48 28.70
CA LEU A 74 -24.68 14.62 27.99
C LEU A 74 -23.47 14.37 28.88
N PHE A 75 -23.52 14.87 30.12
CA PHE A 75 -22.49 14.65 31.13
C PHE A 75 -22.32 13.14 31.44
N TRP A 76 -23.42 12.43 31.73
CA TRP A 76 -23.35 10.99 32.04
C TRP A 76 -23.03 10.13 30.81
N MET A 77 -23.46 10.53 29.62
CA MET A 77 -23.11 9.87 28.37
C MET A 77 -21.60 9.93 28.09
N TYR A 78 -20.97 11.08 28.27
CA TYR A 78 -19.51 11.20 28.12
C TYR A 78 -18.76 10.31 29.13
N ASN A 79 -19.21 10.27 30.38
CA ASN A 79 -18.62 9.40 31.39
C ASN A 79 -18.78 7.92 31.04
N ALA A 80 -19.95 7.51 30.53
CA ALA A 80 -20.19 6.14 30.08
C ALA A 80 -19.23 5.73 28.96
N ILE A 81 -19.01 6.59 27.97
CA ILE A 81 -18.07 6.36 26.86
C ILE A 81 -16.63 6.32 27.37
N SER A 82 -16.26 7.24 28.25
CA SER A 82 -14.91 7.34 28.81
C SER A 82 -14.52 6.07 29.57
N VAL A 83 -15.43 5.49 30.36
CA VAL A 83 -15.18 4.22 31.08
C VAL A 83 -14.78 3.10 30.13
N VAL A 84 -15.44 2.98 28.97
CA VAL A 84 -15.12 1.94 27.97
C VAL A 84 -13.76 2.18 27.33
N ILE A 85 -13.47 3.42 26.94
CA ILE A 85 -12.19 3.78 26.30
C ILE A 85 -11.02 3.51 27.24
N PHE A 86 -11.13 3.92 28.51
CA PHE A 86 -10.09 3.71 29.51
C PHE A 86 -9.97 2.24 29.94
N HIS A 87 -11.09 1.51 30.05
CA HIS A 87 -11.10 0.06 30.29
C HIS A 87 -10.34 -0.70 29.21
N PHE A 88 -10.73 -0.51 27.94
CA PHE A 88 -10.08 -1.15 26.81
C PHE A 88 -8.59 -0.81 26.77
N SER A 89 -8.26 0.47 26.95
CA SER A 89 -6.88 0.96 26.95
C SER A 89 -6.02 0.31 28.04
N TRP A 90 -6.50 0.21 29.28
CA TRP A 90 -5.73 -0.41 30.37
C TRP A 90 -5.67 -1.94 30.23
N LYS A 91 -6.77 -2.59 29.85
CA LYS A 91 -6.83 -4.04 29.62
C LYS A 91 -5.82 -4.45 28.56
N MET A 92 -5.74 -3.73 27.43
CA MET A 92 -4.75 -4.01 26.39
C MET A 92 -3.31 -3.79 26.86
N GLN A 93 -3.04 -2.71 27.61
CA GLN A 93 -1.71 -2.41 28.16
C GLN A 93 -1.24 -3.42 29.21
N SER A 94 -2.17 -3.99 29.97
CA SER A 94 -1.88 -4.97 31.00
C SER A 94 -1.74 -6.37 30.42
N ASP A 95 -2.72 -6.81 29.64
CA ASP A 95 -2.91 -8.23 29.35
C ASP A 95 -2.36 -8.65 27.97
N VAL A 96 -2.17 -7.67 27.07
CA VAL A 96 -1.72 -7.95 25.69
C VAL A 96 -0.33 -7.37 25.42
N TRP A 97 -0.02 -6.21 26.01
CA TRP A 97 1.23 -5.49 25.74
C TRP A 97 2.26 -5.55 26.88
N GLY A 98 1.99 -6.34 27.93
CA GLY A 98 2.97 -6.59 29.00
C GLY A 98 4.17 -7.40 28.50
N THR A 99 5.34 -7.19 29.11
CA THR A 99 6.58 -7.93 28.83
C THR A 99 6.85 -8.96 29.92
N ILE A 100 7.22 -10.19 29.55
CA ILE A 100 7.53 -11.26 30.51
C ILE A 100 9.05 -11.35 30.65
N SER A 101 9.58 -11.29 31.87
CA SER A 101 11.02 -11.48 32.12
C SER A 101 11.41 -12.96 32.03
N ASP A 102 12.70 -13.24 31.93
CA ASP A 102 13.25 -14.60 31.89
C ASP A 102 12.93 -15.44 33.14
N GLN A 103 12.49 -14.78 34.23
CA GLN A 103 12.04 -15.40 35.47
C GLN A 103 10.51 -15.62 35.51
N GLY A 104 9.81 -15.37 34.40
CA GLY A 104 8.35 -15.48 34.29
C GLY A 104 7.57 -14.31 34.93
N ILE A 105 8.24 -13.22 35.30
CA ILE A 105 7.59 -12.06 35.94
C ILE A 105 7.05 -11.14 34.85
N VAL A 106 5.73 -10.90 34.86
CA VAL A 106 5.07 -9.99 33.94
C VAL A 106 5.27 -8.55 34.40
N THR A 107 5.81 -7.72 33.51
CA THR A 107 5.96 -6.27 33.67
C THR A 107 4.97 -5.57 32.75
N HIS A 108 4.14 -4.68 33.32
CA HIS A 108 3.08 -4.00 32.57
C HIS A 108 3.56 -2.63 32.10
N ILE A 109 3.01 -2.16 30.96
CA ILE A 109 3.29 -0.81 30.43
C ILE A 109 2.78 0.29 31.38
N THR A 110 1.74 -0.02 32.16
CA THR A 110 1.17 0.80 33.23
C THR A 110 1.80 0.44 34.57
N GLY A 111 1.68 1.30 35.58
CA GLY A 111 2.30 1.09 36.90
C GLY A 111 1.76 -0.09 37.71
N GLY A 112 0.78 -0.85 37.17
CA GLY A 112 0.18 -2.02 37.79
C GLY A 112 -0.62 -2.88 36.80
N ASN A 113 -0.93 -4.10 37.25
CA ASN A 113 -1.70 -5.12 36.53
C ASN A 113 -3.20 -4.76 36.54
N PHE A 114 -3.88 -4.81 35.39
CA PHE A 114 -5.30 -4.50 35.30
C PHE A 114 -6.16 -5.41 36.19
N ALA A 115 -5.94 -6.73 36.16
CA ALA A 115 -6.72 -7.70 36.93
C ALA A 115 -6.62 -7.51 38.46
N GLN A 116 -5.49 -6.99 38.97
CA GLN A 116 -5.25 -6.79 40.41
C GLN A 116 -5.45 -5.34 40.87
N SER A 117 -5.02 -4.35 40.09
CA SER A 117 -5.08 -2.94 40.50
C SER A 117 -6.46 -2.33 40.24
N SER A 118 -7.15 -2.72 39.17
CA SER A 118 -8.41 -2.07 38.75
C SER A 118 -9.62 -2.43 39.64
N ILE A 119 -9.49 -3.39 40.57
CA ILE A 119 -10.54 -3.67 41.56
C ILE A 119 -10.59 -2.63 42.69
N THR A 120 -9.63 -1.70 42.75
CA THR A 120 -9.60 -0.61 43.75
C THR A 120 -9.56 0.76 43.09
N ILE A 121 -10.20 1.75 43.73
CA ILE A 121 -10.15 3.15 43.27
C ILE A 121 -8.70 3.66 43.27
N ASN A 122 -7.92 3.32 44.30
CA ASN A 122 -6.52 3.71 44.38
C ASN A 122 -5.67 3.10 43.25
N GLY A 123 -5.96 1.88 42.79
CA GLY A 123 -5.29 1.31 41.62
C GLY A 123 -5.65 2.06 40.34
N TRP A 124 -6.92 2.41 40.12
CA TRP A 124 -7.33 3.26 38.99
C TRP A 124 -6.61 4.61 38.99
N LEU A 125 -6.54 5.26 40.15
CA LEU A 125 -5.90 6.57 40.29
C LEU A 125 -4.39 6.48 40.17
N ARG A 126 -3.72 5.60 40.92
CA ARG A 126 -2.25 5.53 40.99
C ARG A 126 -1.64 4.79 39.80
N ASP A 127 -2.11 3.58 39.52
CA ASP A 127 -1.43 2.64 38.62
C ASP A 127 -1.77 2.89 37.14
N PHE A 128 -2.85 3.61 36.88
CA PHE A 128 -3.29 3.98 35.54
C PHE A 128 -3.39 5.49 35.32
N LEU A 129 -4.33 6.19 35.95
CA LEU A 129 -4.60 7.60 35.61
C LEU A 129 -3.41 8.52 35.95
N TRP A 130 -2.83 8.46 37.14
CA TRP A 130 -1.66 9.24 37.52
C TRP A 130 -0.37 8.73 36.88
N ALA A 131 -0.16 7.42 36.81
CA ALA A 131 1.02 6.86 36.14
C ALA A 131 1.08 7.25 34.65
N GLN A 132 -0.07 7.35 33.97
CA GLN A 132 -0.12 7.75 32.56
C GLN A 132 -0.16 9.27 32.40
N ALA A 133 -0.89 9.99 33.25
CA ALA A 133 -0.89 11.46 33.23
C ALA A 133 0.49 12.04 33.54
N SER A 134 1.27 11.44 34.44
CA SER A 134 2.63 11.88 34.76
C SER A 134 3.55 11.78 33.53
N GLN A 135 3.42 10.76 32.69
CA GLN A 135 4.18 10.63 31.45
C GLN A 135 3.85 11.75 30.44
N VAL A 136 2.58 12.16 30.35
CA VAL A 136 2.14 13.26 29.49
C VAL A 136 2.55 14.61 30.07
N ILE A 137 2.49 14.80 31.39
CA ILE A 137 2.87 16.05 32.08
C ILE A 137 4.39 16.25 32.10
N GLN A 138 5.17 15.18 32.27
CA GLN A 138 6.63 15.22 32.21
C GLN A 138 7.17 15.43 30.78
N SER A 139 6.31 15.62 29.78
CA SER A 139 6.71 16.00 28.43
C SER A 139 7.20 17.45 28.31
N TYR A 140 7.21 18.22 29.40
CA TYR A 140 7.75 19.58 29.45
C TYR A 140 9.24 19.59 29.05
N GLY A 141 9.61 20.43 28.07
CA GLY A 141 10.94 20.43 27.46
C GLY A 141 11.16 19.41 26.33
N SER A 142 10.13 18.62 25.97
CA SER A 142 10.16 17.72 24.80
C SER A 142 9.29 18.26 23.64
N SER A 143 9.38 17.66 22.45
CA SER A 143 8.48 17.98 21.33
C SER A 143 7.03 17.55 21.56
N LEU A 144 6.76 16.76 22.60
CA LEU A 144 5.41 16.45 23.08
C LEU A 144 4.90 17.51 24.06
N SER A 145 5.69 18.53 24.40
CA SER A 145 5.28 19.65 25.27
C SER A 145 4.02 20.32 24.79
N ALA A 146 3.77 20.43 23.48
CA ALA A 146 2.49 20.91 22.97
C ALA A 146 1.34 20.01 23.41
N TYR A 147 1.47 18.68 23.35
CA TYR A 147 0.48 17.73 23.87
C TYR A 147 0.41 17.72 25.40
N GLY A 148 1.53 17.94 26.10
CA GLY A 148 1.56 18.16 27.54
C GLY A 148 0.84 19.45 27.95
N LEU A 149 1.02 20.53 27.19
CA LEU A 149 0.36 21.82 27.36
C LEU A 149 -1.11 21.77 26.93
N PHE A 150 -1.44 21.04 25.87
CA PHE A 150 -2.81 20.75 25.46
C PHE A 150 -3.50 19.84 26.47
N PHE A 151 -2.81 18.84 27.02
CA PHE A 151 -3.32 17.99 28.09
C PHE A 151 -3.54 18.82 29.35
N LEU A 152 -2.57 19.62 29.79
CA LEU A 152 -2.71 20.52 30.94
C LEU A 152 -3.82 21.58 30.73
N GLY A 153 -3.88 22.19 29.54
CA GLY A 153 -4.89 23.17 29.18
C GLY A 153 -6.29 22.57 29.06
N ALA A 154 -6.42 21.41 28.42
CA ALA A 154 -7.68 20.68 28.31
C ALA A 154 -8.12 20.12 29.67
N HIS A 155 -7.19 19.65 30.50
CA HIS A 155 -7.46 19.19 31.86
C HIS A 155 -7.83 20.35 32.78
N PHE A 156 -7.20 21.53 32.61
CA PHE A 156 -7.60 22.76 33.27
C PHE A 156 -9.00 23.20 32.85
N VAL A 157 -9.31 23.22 31.55
CA VAL A 157 -10.66 23.53 31.03
C VAL A 157 -11.70 22.52 31.55
N TRP A 158 -11.34 21.24 31.60
CA TRP A 158 -12.17 20.18 32.17
C TRP A 158 -12.39 20.35 33.68
N ALA A 159 -11.36 20.65 34.46
CA ALA A 159 -11.48 20.89 35.90
C ALA A 159 -12.27 22.18 36.19
N PHE A 160 -12.00 23.24 35.43
CA PHE A 160 -12.68 24.53 35.51
C PHE A 160 -14.17 24.41 35.16
N SER A 161 -14.54 23.48 34.28
CA SER A 161 -15.93 23.19 33.95
C SER A 161 -16.77 22.75 35.15
N LEU A 162 -16.17 22.06 36.14
CA LEU A 162 -16.86 21.63 37.36
C LEU A 162 -17.36 22.82 38.17
N MET A 163 -16.62 23.93 38.16
CA MET A 163 -17.05 25.15 38.82
C MET A 163 -18.33 25.69 38.17
N PHE A 164 -18.41 25.75 36.83
CA PHE A 164 -19.62 26.20 36.14
C PHE A 164 -20.82 25.25 36.23
N LEU A 165 -20.55 23.94 36.40
CA LEU A 165 -21.59 22.92 36.48
C LEU A 165 -22.25 22.87 37.87
N PHE A 166 -21.49 23.10 38.94
CA PHE A 166 -21.93 22.83 40.31
C PHE A 166 -22.00 24.06 41.25
N SER A 167 -21.60 25.26 40.81
CA SER A 167 -21.70 26.48 41.63
C SER A 167 -22.88 27.39 41.22
N GLY A 168 -23.44 28.11 42.20
CA GLY A 168 -24.58 29.01 42.02
C GLY A 168 -24.17 30.42 41.55
N ARG A 169 -25.09 31.11 40.86
CA ARG A 169 -24.87 32.48 40.34
C ARG A 169 -24.45 33.49 41.41
N GLY A 170 -24.97 33.37 42.64
CA GLY A 170 -24.68 34.30 43.74
C GLY A 170 -23.19 34.34 44.10
N TYR A 171 -22.55 33.18 44.21
CA TYR A 171 -21.12 33.06 44.50
C TYR A 171 -20.23 33.77 43.45
N TRP A 172 -20.56 33.59 42.16
CA TRP A 172 -19.85 34.26 41.07
C TRP A 172 -20.07 35.78 41.06
N GLN A 173 -21.28 36.23 41.41
CA GLN A 173 -21.60 37.64 41.46
C GLN A 173 -20.80 38.33 42.57
N GLU A 174 -20.69 37.73 43.76
CA GLU A 174 -19.85 38.23 44.86
C GLU A 174 -18.35 38.26 44.52
N LEU A 175 -17.84 37.22 43.83
CA LEU A 175 -16.45 37.19 43.37
C LEU A 175 -16.17 38.29 42.35
N ILE A 176 -17.06 38.47 41.36
CA ILE A 176 -16.94 39.52 40.35
C ILE A 176 -17.01 40.90 40.99
N GLU A 177 -17.91 41.11 41.95
CA GLU A 177 -18.01 42.37 42.71
C GLU A 177 -16.74 42.65 43.53
N SER A 178 -16.13 41.61 44.11
CA SER A 178 -14.85 41.72 44.82
C SER A 178 -13.70 42.11 43.89
N ILE A 179 -13.64 41.53 42.69
CA ILE A 179 -12.63 41.86 41.66
C ILE A 179 -12.85 43.28 41.12
N VAL A 180 -14.10 43.67 40.87
CA VAL A 180 -14.45 45.04 40.42
C VAL A 180 -14.11 46.07 41.49
N TRP A 181 -14.39 45.77 42.76
CA TRP A 181 -13.97 46.61 43.88
C TRP A 181 -12.45 46.78 43.93
N ALA A 182 -11.68 45.69 43.78
CA ALA A 182 -10.22 45.73 43.77
C ALA A 182 -9.66 46.53 42.58
N HIS A 183 -10.19 46.33 41.38
CA HIS A 183 -9.80 47.07 40.18
C HIS A 183 -10.12 48.57 40.29
N ASN A 184 -11.26 48.93 40.86
CA ASN A 184 -11.65 50.32 41.12
C ASN A 184 -10.73 50.98 42.16
N LYS A 185 -10.25 50.23 43.16
CA LYS A 185 -9.28 50.72 44.15
C LYS A 185 -7.87 50.87 43.58
N LEU A 186 -7.46 49.99 42.67
CA LEU A 186 -6.11 49.99 42.08
C LEU A 186 -5.99 50.82 40.78
N LYS A 187 -7.10 51.35 40.23
CA LYS A 187 -7.17 52.17 39.00
C LYS A 187 -6.58 51.52 37.74
N VAL A 188 -6.61 50.18 37.64
CA VAL A 188 -5.86 49.44 36.59
C VAL A 188 -6.69 49.13 35.33
N ALA A 189 -8.00 49.39 35.31
CA ALA A 189 -8.86 49.00 34.18
C ALA A 189 -10.04 49.96 33.93
N PRO A 190 -10.56 50.04 32.68
CA PRO A 190 -11.72 50.85 32.32
C PRO A 190 -13.01 50.37 33.01
N ALA A 191 -13.99 51.27 33.17
CA ALA A 191 -15.27 51.04 33.83
C ALA A 191 -16.13 50.00 33.08
N THR A 192 -15.91 48.72 33.37
CA THR A 192 -16.80 47.62 32.95
C THR A 192 -17.73 47.24 34.10
N GLN A 193 -19.02 47.01 33.81
CA GLN A 193 -19.96 46.35 34.74
C GLN A 193 -20.12 44.86 34.36
N PRO A 194 -19.18 43.97 34.71
CA PRO A 194 -19.32 42.55 34.46
C PRO A 194 -20.46 41.99 35.32
N ARG A 195 -21.35 41.23 34.69
CA ARG A 195 -22.44 40.51 35.36
C ARG A 195 -22.16 39.01 35.27
N ALA A 196 -22.33 38.28 36.37
CA ALA A 196 -22.22 36.83 36.34
C ALA A 196 -23.21 36.23 35.33
N LEU A 197 -22.77 35.21 34.58
CA LEU A 197 -23.61 34.44 33.67
C LEU A 197 -24.87 33.95 34.39
N SER A 198 -26.00 33.91 33.68
CA SER A 198 -27.18 33.20 34.21
C SER A 198 -26.84 31.73 34.47
N ILE A 199 -27.55 31.08 35.39
CA ILE A 199 -27.34 29.65 35.72
C ILE A 199 -27.40 28.78 34.45
N ILE A 200 -28.31 29.12 33.52
CA ILE A 200 -28.47 28.43 32.23
C ILE A 200 -27.23 28.61 31.34
N GLN A 201 -26.70 29.84 31.24
CA GLN A 201 -25.51 30.14 30.44
C GLN A 201 -24.25 29.53 31.06
N GLY A 202 -24.09 29.61 32.38
CA GLY A 202 -22.99 28.99 33.12
C GLY A 202 -22.97 27.48 32.89
N ARG A 203 -24.11 26.79 33.00
CA ARG A 203 -24.21 25.35 32.73
C ARG A 203 -23.92 24.97 31.30
N ALA A 204 -24.40 25.74 30.32
CA ALA A 204 -24.09 25.51 28.91
C ALA A 204 -22.57 25.57 28.67
N VAL A 205 -21.92 26.62 29.18
CA VAL A 205 -20.47 26.80 29.12
C VAL A 205 -19.74 25.67 29.87
N GLY A 206 -20.24 25.27 31.04
CA GLY A 206 -19.71 24.13 31.81
C GLY A 206 -19.77 22.81 31.05
N VAL A 207 -20.90 22.44 30.45
CA VAL A 207 -21.01 21.19 29.68
C VAL A 207 -20.11 21.23 28.44
N THR A 208 -20.07 22.35 27.71
CA THR A 208 -19.19 22.50 26.56
C THR A 208 -17.72 22.36 26.94
N HIS A 209 -17.27 23.01 28.02
CA HIS A 209 -15.90 22.85 28.53
C HIS A 209 -15.62 21.43 29.03
N TYR A 210 -16.57 20.79 29.69
CA TYR A 210 -16.43 19.42 30.20
C TYR A 210 -16.25 18.42 29.05
N LEU A 211 -17.07 18.52 28.00
CA LEU A 211 -16.99 17.65 26.82
C LEU A 211 -15.75 17.93 25.99
N LEU A 212 -15.47 19.19 25.65
CA LEU A 212 -14.31 19.54 24.82
C LEU A 212 -13.00 19.29 25.56
N GLY A 213 -12.90 19.69 26.82
CA GLY A 213 -11.75 19.42 27.67
C GLY A 213 -11.54 17.92 27.87
N GLY A 214 -12.61 17.16 28.12
CA GLY A 214 -12.55 15.71 28.25
C GLY A 214 -12.11 14.99 26.97
N ILE A 215 -12.71 15.31 25.82
CA ILE A 215 -12.35 14.75 24.52
C ILE A 215 -10.91 15.10 24.16
N ALA A 216 -10.49 16.36 24.32
CA ALA A 216 -9.14 16.79 24.00
C ALA A 216 -8.08 16.14 24.92
N THR A 217 -8.39 15.98 26.21
CA THR A 217 -7.53 15.26 27.17
C THR A 217 -7.37 13.79 26.76
N THR A 218 -8.47 13.14 26.39
CA THR A 218 -8.48 11.75 25.89
C THR A 218 -7.78 11.61 24.54
N TRP A 219 -7.91 12.58 23.64
CA TRP A 219 -7.27 12.56 22.31
C TRP A 219 -5.75 12.74 22.38
N ALA A 220 -5.28 13.71 23.17
CA ALA A 220 -3.86 13.95 23.41
C ALA A 220 -3.16 12.70 24.01
N PHE A 221 -3.91 11.91 24.78
CA PHE A 221 -3.46 10.67 25.39
C PHE A 221 -3.11 9.56 24.37
N PHE A 222 -3.80 9.48 23.21
CA PHE A 222 -3.66 8.35 22.26
C PHE A 222 -2.79 8.64 21.02
N LEU A 223 -2.76 9.87 20.49
CA LEU A 223 -2.09 10.19 19.22
C LEU A 223 -0.57 9.93 19.24
N ALA A 224 0.09 10.12 20.38
CA ALA A 224 1.53 9.89 20.57
C ALA A 224 1.95 8.39 20.49
N ARG A 225 1.00 7.45 20.41
CA ARG A 225 1.29 6.01 20.29
C ARG A 225 1.21 5.46 18.86
N ILE A 226 0.40 6.05 17.97
CA ILE A 226 0.15 5.51 16.62
C ILE A 226 1.41 5.50 15.73
N ILE A 227 2.21 6.57 15.74
CA ILE A 227 3.36 6.71 14.83
C ILE A 227 4.51 5.76 15.18
N ALA A 228 4.75 5.53 16.47
CA ALA A 228 5.76 4.57 16.91
C ALA A 228 5.39 3.12 16.55
N ASN A 229 4.10 2.78 16.59
CA ASN A 229 3.63 1.47 16.17
C ASN A 229 3.84 1.26 14.66
N ILE A 230 3.60 2.28 13.82
CA ILE A 230 3.88 2.20 12.37
C ILE A 230 5.36 1.93 12.10
N PHE A 231 6.25 2.64 12.79
CA PHE A 231 7.69 2.46 12.62
C PHE A 231 8.16 1.04 13.01
N ALA A 232 7.66 0.50 14.13
CA ALA A 232 7.94 -0.88 14.52
C ALA A 232 7.35 -1.90 13.53
N SER A 233 6.15 -1.64 12.99
CA SER A 233 5.55 -2.47 11.95
C SER A 233 6.37 -2.49 10.66
N HIS A 234 7.03 -1.38 10.28
CA HIS A 234 7.95 -1.36 9.13
C HIS A 234 9.15 -2.30 9.34
N PHE A 235 9.73 -2.32 10.54
CA PHE A 235 10.78 -3.29 10.88
C PHE A 235 10.27 -4.73 10.84
N GLY A 236 9.05 -4.98 11.32
CA GLY A 236 8.40 -6.29 11.19
C GLY A 236 8.23 -6.72 9.72
N GLN A 237 7.80 -5.79 8.85
CA GLN A 237 7.66 -6.06 7.42
C GLN A 237 9.02 -6.34 6.75
N LEU A 238 10.07 -5.57 7.10
CA LEU A 238 11.43 -5.83 6.61
C LEU A 238 11.94 -7.21 7.04
N ALA A 239 11.69 -7.60 8.30
CA ALA A 239 12.05 -8.93 8.80
C ALA A 239 11.37 -10.05 8.01
N ILE A 240 10.09 -9.89 7.65
CA ILE A 240 9.36 -10.85 6.81
C ILE A 240 9.99 -10.94 5.42
N ILE A 241 10.36 -9.82 4.80
CA ILE A 241 11.02 -9.81 3.47
C ILE A 241 12.38 -10.52 3.53
N PHE A 242 13.20 -10.24 4.54
CA PHE A 242 14.48 -10.92 4.72
C PHE A 242 14.32 -12.42 4.98
N LEU A 243 13.34 -12.82 5.79
CA LEU A 243 13.05 -14.23 6.07
C LEU A 243 12.55 -14.95 4.81
N TRP A 244 11.66 -14.33 4.03
CA TRP A 244 11.21 -14.87 2.75
C TRP A 244 12.36 -15.07 1.76
N THR A 245 13.25 -14.07 1.65
CA THR A 245 14.43 -14.15 0.77
C THR A 245 15.42 -15.22 1.25
N SER A 246 15.62 -15.34 2.57
CA SER A 246 16.40 -16.40 3.20
C SER A 246 15.84 -17.78 2.88
N GLY A 247 14.52 -17.97 2.98
CA GLY A 247 13.84 -19.21 2.63
C GLY A 247 14.05 -19.62 1.17
N ASN A 248 13.97 -18.67 0.23
CA ASN A 248 14.24 -18.93 -1.19
C ASN A 248 15.68 -19.44 -1.41
N LEU A 249 16.68 -18.77 -0.83
CA LEU A 249 18.08 -19.19 -0.92
C LEU A 249 18.28 -20.58 -0.29
N PHE A 250 17.72 -20.81 0.90
CA PHE A 250 17.84 -22.05 1.64
C PHE A 250 17.25 -23.25 0.90
N HIS A 251 16.04 -23.11 0.36
CA HIS A 251 15.39 -24.21 -0.37
C HIS A 251 16.14 -24.58 -1.65
N VAL A 252 16.67 -23.58 -2.38
CA VAL A 252 17.49 -23.86 -3.56
C VAL A 252 18.84 -24.48 -3.19
N ALA A 253 19.50 -24.00 -2.12
CA ALA A 253 20.76 -24.58 -1.65
C ALA A 253 20.61 -26.02 -1.17
N TRP A 254 19.49 -26.35 -0.52
CA TRP A 254 19.25 -27.65 0.09
C TRP A 254 18.67 -28.68 -0.89
N GLN A 255 17.66 -28.28 -1.67
CA GLN A 255 16.83 -29.17 -2.48
C GLN A 255 16.85 -28.82 -3.97
N GLY A 256 17.45 -27.70 -4.33
CA GLY A 256 17.59 -27.26 -5.71
C GLY A 256 18.73 -27.96 -6.44
N ASN A 257 18.93 -27.53 -7.69
CA ASN A 257 19.94 -28.03 -8.61
C ASN A 257 20.84 -26.89 -9.13
N PHE A 258 21.13 -25.88 -8.31
CA PHE A 258 21.83 -24.65 -8.72
C PHE A 258 23.19 -24.91 -9.37
N GLU A 259 24.04 -25.74 -8.75
CA GLU A 259 25.37 -26.07 -9.29
C GLU A 259 25.30 -26.79 -10.64
N SER A 260 24.37 -27.75 -10.79
CA SER A 260 24.13 -28.41 -12.07
C SER A 260 23.61 -27.42 -13.11
N TRP A 261 22.65 -26.57 -12.74
CA TRP A 261 22.09 -25.55 -13.63
C TRP A 261 23.14 -24.59 -14.16
N ILE A 262 24.12 -24.19 -13.35
CA ILE A 262 25.22 -23.31 -13.78
C ILE A 262 26.05 -23.94 -14.90
N GLN A 263 26.23 -25.28 -14.90
CA GLN A 263 26.99 -25.97 -15.94
C GLN A 263 26.25 -25.99 -17.28
N ASP A 264 24.91 -26.03 -17.25
CA ASP A 264 24.08 -25.98 -18.45
C ASP A 264 22.77 -25.18 -18.22
N PRO A 265 22.86 -23.83 -18.24
CA PRO A 265 21.72 -22.96 -17.92
C PRO A 265 20.57 -23.00 -18.93
N LEU A 266 20.83 -23.53 -20.12
CA LEU A 266 19.86 -23.55 -21.23
C LEU A 266 18.97 -24.80 -21.20
N HIS A 267 19.50 -25.95 -20.78
CA HIS A 267 18.78 -27.21 -20.82
C HIS A 267 18.33 -27.73 -19.45
N ILE A 268 19.04 -27.36 -18.37
CA ILE A 268 18.64 -27.77 -17.01
C ILE A 268 17.53 -26.84 -16.52
N ARG A 269 16.45 -27.41 -15.99
CA ARG A 269 15.33 -26.63 -15.44
C ARG A 269 15.58 -26.28 -13.96
N PRO A 270 15.46 -25.00 -13.56
CA PRO A 270 15.62 -24.59 -12.16
C PRO A 270 14.64 -25.28 -11.22
N ILE A 271 15.11 -25.86 -10.13
CA ILE A 271 14.26 -26.45 -9.08
C ILE A 271 14.01 -25.43 -7.97
N ALA A 272 12.74 -25.21 -7.62
CA ALA A 272 12.36 -24.34 -6.50
C ALA A 272 12.59 -25.03 -5.16
N HIS A 273 11.97 -26.20 -4.96
CA HIS A 273 12.03 -27.01 -3.75
C HIS A 273 11.43 -28.40 -4.02
N ALA A 274 11.67 -29.34 -3.09
CA ALA A 274 11.06 -30.66 -3.12
C ALA A 274 9.57 -30.62 -2.77
N ILE A 275 8.79 -31.56 -3.30
CA ILE A 275 7.37 -31.75 -2.97
C ILE A 275 7.26 -32.88 -1.95
N TRP A 276 6.56 -32.60 -0.86
CA TRP A 276 6.15 -33.60 0.11
C TRP A 276 4.63 -33.51 0.32
N ASP A 277 3.88 -34.34 -0.41
CA ASP A 277 2.43 -34.44 -0.28
C ASP A 277 2.01 -35.92 -0.18
N PRO A 278 1.55 -36.40 1.00
CA PRO A 278 1.18 -37.80 1.20
C PRO A 278 -0.07 -38.21 0.41
N HIS A 279 -0.80 -37.27 -0.19
CA HIS A 279 -1.95 -37.56 -1.04
C HIS A 279 -1.56 -37.89 -2.49
N PHE A 280 -0.29 -37.73 -2.86
CA PHE A 280 0.18 -38.08 -4.20
C PHE A 280 0.12 -39.59 -4.41
N GLY A 281 -0.59 -40.01 -5.46
CA GLY A 281 -0.47 -41.36 -5.99
C GLY A 281 0.87 -41.58 -6.69
N GLN A 282 1.28 -42.83 -6.85
CA GLN A 282 2.55 -43.18 -7.51
C GLN A 282 2.75 -42.53 -8.90
N PRO A 283 1.73 -42.45 -9.79
CA PRO A 283 1.89 -41.74 -11.07
C PRO A 283 2.20 -40.25 -10.92
N ALA A 284 1.69 -39.60 -9.87
CA ALA A 284 2.00 -38.20 -9.58
C ALA A 284 3.44 -38.05 -9.08
N VAL A 285 3.90 -38.95 -8.22
CA VAL A 285 5.30 -38.99 -7.77
C VAL A 285 6.24 -39.08 -8.98
N GLU A 286 5.96 -39.98 -9.92
CA GLU A 286 6.75 -40.14 -11.15
C GLU A 286 6.68 -38.91 -12.05
N ALA A 287 5.49 -38.33 -12.27
CA ALA A 287 5.31 -37.16 -13.12
C ALA A 287 6.03 -35.90 -12.59
N PHE A 288 6.12 -35.74 -11.27
CA PHE A 288 6.80 -34.60 -10.64
C PHE A 288 8.28 -34.87 -10.33
N THR A 289 8.76 -36.11 -10.45
CA THR A 289 10.18 -36.45 -10.35
C THR A 289 10.86 -36.14 -11.67
N ARG A 290 11.36 -34.90 -11.82
CA ARG A 290 11.93 -34.38 -13.07
C ARG A 290 13.15 -33.48 -12.81
N GLY A 291 13.81 -33.04 -13.88
CA GLY A 291 14.97 -32.14 -13.78
C GLY A 291 16.21 -32.80 -13.17
N GLY A 292 16.33 -34.13 -13.27
CA GLY A 292 17.43 -34.91 -12.70
C GLY A 292 17.31 -35.16 -11.19
N ALA A 293 16.19 -34.77 -10.56
CA ALA A 293 15.95 -35.03 -9.14
C ALA A 293 15.60 -36.50 -8.88
N THR A 294 15.93 -36.99 -7.68
CA THR A 294 15.60 -38.35 -7.22
C THR A 294 14.18 -38.48 -6.66
N GLY A 295 13.43 -37.38 -6.55
CA GLY A 295 12.05 -37.35 -6.11
C GLY A 295 11.27 -36.14 -6.63
N PRO A 296 9.99 -36.00 -6.22
CA PRO A 296 9.11 -34.95 -6.72
C PRO A 296 9.60 -33.53 -6.42
N VAL A 297 9.59 -32.64 -7.42
CA VAL A 297 10.07 -31.26 -7.31
C VAL A 297 9.20 -30.24 -8.06
N ASN A 298 9.20 -29.00 -7.58
CA ASN A 298 8.65 -27.86 -8.30
C ASN A 298 9.72 -27.18 -9.15
N ILE A 299 9.37 -26.80 -10.38
CA ILE A 299 10.23 -25.97 -11.23
C ILE A 299 10.03 -24.50 -10.85
N ALA A 300 11.13 -23.77 -10.71
CA ALA A 300 11.11 -22.36 -10.37
C ALA A 300 10.90 -21.49 -11.63
N TYR A 301 9.96 -20.56 -11.55
CA TYR A 301 9.70 -19.55 -12.59
C TYR A 301 9.90 -18.11 -12.08
N SER A 302 10.68 -17.96 -11.00
CA SER A 302 10.91 -16.69 -10.32
C SER A 302 12.14 -15.91 -10.82
N GLY A 303 12.97 -16.52 -11.67
CA GLY A 303 14.20 -15.90 -12.19
C GLY A 303 15.36 -15.80 -11.19
N LEU A 304 15.23 -16.42 -10.00
CA LEU A 304 16.23 -16.34 -8.94
C LEU A 304 17.56 -16.99 -9.34
N TYR A 305 17.53 -18.10 -10.07
CA TYR A 305 18.74 -18.76 -10.56
C TYR A 305 19.55 -17.85 -11.49
N GLN A 306 18.89 -17.24 -12.48
CA GLN A 306 19.51 -16.30 -13.41
C GLN A 306 20.06 -15.08 -12.67
N TRP A 307 19.31 -14.53 -11.70
CA TRP A 307 19.78 -13.41 -10.89
C TRP A 307 21.04 -13.75 -10.08
N TRP A 308 20.99 -14.81 -9.27
CA TRP A 308 22.10 -15.25 -8.40
C TRP A 308 23.35 -15.61 -9.19
N TYR A 309 23.17 -16.27 -10.34
CA TYR A 309 24.27 -16.58 -11.24
C TYR A 309 24.89 -15.32 -11.85
N THR A 310 24.07 -14.36 -12.27
CA THR A 310 24.57 -13.09 -12.83
C THR A 310 25.40 -12.29 -11.83
N ILE A 311 25.02 -12.31 -10.55
CA ILE A 311 25.73 -11.57 -9.48
C ILE A 311 26.92 -12.34 -8.88
N GLY A 312 27.26 -13.53 -9.41
CA GLY A 312 28.50 -14.23 -9.07
C GLY A 312 28.38 -15.39 -8.06
N LEU A 313 27.18 -15.80 -7.67
CA LEU A 313 27.00 -17.01 -6.86
C LEU A 313 27.22 -18.26 -7.73
N ARG A 314 27.94 -19.25 -7.21
CA ARG A 314 28.37 -20.43 -7.98
C ARG A 314 28.15 -21.77 -7.28
N SER A 315 28.03 -21.78 -5.95
CA SER A 315 27.85 -23.00 -5.17
C SER A 315 26.61 -22.95 -4.27
N ASN A 316 26.17 -24.13 -3.82
CA ASN A 316 25.14 -24.23 -2.79
C ASN A 316 25.62 -23.64 -1.44
N GLU A 317 26.93 -23.68 -1.18
CA GLU A 317 27.52 -23.03 -0.02
C GLU A 317 27.32 -21.52 -0.04
N ASP A 318 27.51 -20.87 -1.20
CA ASP A 318 27.26 -19.43 -1.36
C ASP A 318 25.82 -19.07 -1.00
N LEU A 319 24.86 -19.85 -1.53
CA LEU A 319 23.44 -19.66 -1.28
C LEU A 319 23.09 -19.87 0.19
N TYR A 320 23.65 -20.91 0.81
CA TYR A 320 23.41 -21.25 2.21
C TYR A 320 23.96 -20.16 3.17
N ILE A 321 25.17 -19.66 2.93
CA ILE A 321 25.74 -18.54 3.70
C ILE A 321 24.88 -17.28 3.53
N GLY A 322 24.43 -16.99 2.30
CA GLY A 322 23.48 -15.90 2.04
C GLY A 322 22.16 -16.05 2.80
N ALA A 323 21.61 -17.26 2.87
CA ALA A 323 20.39 -17.55 3.62
C ALA A 323 20.56 -17.27 5.12
N LEU A 324 21.67 -17.71 5.73
CA LEU A 324 21.98 -17.46 7.14
C LEU A 324 22.20 -15.96 7.41
N PHE A 325 22.86 -15.25 6.50
CA PHE A 325 23.05 -13.81 6.62
C PHE A 325 21.71 -13.04 6.62
N LEU A 326 20.79 -13.39 5.72
CA LEU A 326 19.47 -12.75 5.68
C LEU A 326 18.60 -13.15 6.88
N LEU A 327 18.75 -14.36 7.41
CA LEU A 327 18.09 -14.78 8.65
C LEU A 327 18.58 -13.93 9.84
N LEU A 328 19.88 -13.67 9.93
CA LEU A 328 20.45 -12.77 10.91
C LEU A 328 19.91 -11.34 10.77
N LEU A 329 19.83 -10.79 9.55
CA LEU A 329 19.25 -9.47 9.30
C LEU A 329 17.76 -9.40 9.66
N SER A 330 17.01 -10.48 9.45
CA SER A 330 15.62 -10.61 9.89
C SER A 330 15.51 -10.50 11.41
N ALA A 331 16.34 -11.25 12.15
CA ALA A 331 16.40 -11.18 13.60
C ALA A 331 16.79 -9.79 14.11
N ILE A 332 17.81 -9.17 13.51
CA ILE A 332 18.23 -7.78 13.84
C ILE A 332 17.08 -6.81 13.61
N SER A 333 16.33 -6.95 12.50
CA SER A 333 15.19 -6.08 12.20
C SER A 333 14.08 -6.20 13.25
N LEU A 334 13.75 -7.43 13.69
CA LEU A 334 12.78 -7.65 14.77
C LEU A 334 13.24 -7.03 16.09
N VAL A 335 14.52 -7.23 16.45
CA VAL A 335 15.10 -6.64 17.67
C VAL A 335 15.12 -5.11 17.58
N ALA A 336 15.46 -4.53 16.43
CA ALA A 336 15.42 -3.08 16.22
C ALA A 336 13.99 -2.52 16.34
N GLY A 337 12.99 -3.20 15.76
CA GLY A 337 11.58 -2.84 15.92
C GLY A 337 11.13 -2.86 17.38
N TRP A 338 11.48 -3.92 18.12
CA TRP A 338 11.21 -4.03 19.55
C TRP A 338 11.96 -2.98 20.39
N LEU A 339 13.23 -2.72 20.07
CA LEU A 339 14.08 -1.75 20.77
C LEU A 339 13.49 -0.35 20.65
N HIS A 340 13.05 0.06 19.45
CA HIS A 340 12.44 1.37 19.22
C HIS A 340 11.00 1.51 19.76
N LEU A 341 10.41 0.44 20.30
CA LEU A 341 9.22 0.51 21.14
C LEU A 341 9.54 0.73 22.62
N GLN A 342 10.78 0.48 23.05
CA GLN A 342 11.18 0.68 24.45
C GLN A 342 11.16 2.18 24.80
N PRO A 343 10.69 2.56 26.01
CA PRO A 343 10.50 3.96 26.39
C PRO A 343 11.73 4.86 26.19
N LYS A 344 12.94 4.32 26.40
CA LYS A 344 14.21 5.05 26.26
C LYS A 344 14.61 5.34 24.80
N TRP A 345 14.22 4.48 23.86
CA TRP A 345 14.71 4.50 22.47
C TRP A 345 13.63 4.86 21.45
N LYS A 346 12.45 5.21 21.94
CA LYS A 346 11.30 5.62 21.13
C LYS A 346 11.58 6.98 20.45
N PRO A 347 11.61 7.04 19.10
CA PRO A 347 11.86 8.30 18.41
C PRO A 347 10.75 9.34 18.65
N SER A 348 11.12 10.62 18.68
CA SER A 348 10.17 11.72 18.86
C SER A 348 9.36 12.00 17.59
N LEU A 349 8.24 12.73 17.71
CA LEU A 349 7.46 13.16 16.55
C LEU A 349 8.24 14.11 15.62
N SER A 350 9.09 14.98 16.19
CA SER A 350 9.93 15.88 15.40
C SER A 350 10.92 15.11 14.52
N TRP A 351 11.41 13.96 14.99
CA TRP A 351 12.25 13.08 14.19
C TRP A 351 11.50 12.54 12.97
N PHE A 352 10.26 12.05 13.15
CA PHE A 352 9.43 11.54 12.05
C PHE A 352 9.03 12.61 11.03
N LYS A 353 8.87 13.86 11.46
CA LYS A 353 8.49 15.00 10.61
C LYS A 353 9.68 15.74 9.98
N ASN A 354 10.92 15.34 10.30
CA ASN A 354 12.11 15.92 9.68
C ASN A 354 12.32 15.34 8.27
N ALA A 355 11.57 15.88 7.31
CA ALA A 355 11.54 15.40 5.93
C ALA A 355 12.87 15.66 5.21
N GLU A 356 13.48 16.82 5.40
CA GLU A 356 14.75 17.23 4.80
C GLU A 356 15.88 16.27 5.20
N SER A 357 16.04 15.98 6.50
CA SER A 357 17.05 15.03 6.97
C SER A 357 16.80 13.64 6.40
N ARG A 358 15.55 13.17 6.43
CA ARG A 358 15.18 11.85 5.91
C ARG A 358 15.48 11.73 4.41
N LEU A 359 15.13 12.74 3.60
CA LEU A 359 15.41 12.75 2.17
C LEU A 359 16.90 12.76 1.87
N ASN A 360 17.69 13.57 2.59
CA ASN A 360 19.14 13.57 2.43
C ASN A 360 19.74 12.19 2.72
N HIS A 361 19.40 11.57 3.85
CA HIS A 361 19.95 10.25 4.24
C HIS A 361 19.45 9.12 3.33
N HIS A 362 18.23 9.20 2.81
CA HIS A 362 17.74 8.19 1.88
C HIS A 362 18.35 8.35 0.48
N LEU A 363 18.49 9.57 -0.02
CA LEU A 363 19.13 9.81 -1.31
C LEU A 363 20.62 9.45 -1.24
N SER A 364 21.39 10.03 -0.33
CA SER A 364 22.84 9.75 -0.26
C SER A 364 23.16 8.39 0.34
N GLY A 365 22.55 8.02 1.47
CA GLY A 365 22.82 6.78 2.18
C GLY A 365 22.12 5.58 1.54
N LEU A 366 20.79 5.54 1.59
CA LEU A 366 20.04 4.36 1.12
C LEU A 366 20.21 4.11 -0.38
N PHE A 367 20.20 5.13 -1.24
CA PHE A 367 20.37 4.95 -2.68
C PHE A 367 21.82 5.13 -3.14
N GLY A 368 22.48 6.23 -2.77
CA GLY A 368 23.84 6.53 -3.20
C GLY A 368 24.87 5.51 -2.73
N VAL A 369 25.02 5.34 -1.41
CA VAL A 369 26.00 4.41 -0.82
C VAL A 369 25.67 2.97 -1.19
N SER A 370 24.40 2.57 -1.19
CA SER A 370 24.03 1.20 -1.61
C SER A 370 24.33 0.93 -3.08
N SER A 371 24.09 1.89 -4.00
CA SER A 371 24.44 1.72 -5.41
C SER A 371 25.96 1.71 -5.64
N LEU A 372 26.71 2.48 -4.86
CA LEU A 372 28.17 2.44 -4.86
C LEU A 372 28.69 1.09 -4.35
N ALA A 373 28.14 0.58 -3.25
CA ALA A 373 28.47 -0.73 -2.70
C ALA A 373 28.11 -1.85 -3.68
N TRP A 374 26.98 -1.73 -4.39
CA TRP A 374 26.58 -2.66 -5.43
C TRP A 374 27.53 -2.64 -6.63
N THR A 375 28.02 -1.47 -7.03
CA THR A 375 29.12 -1.36 -8.01
C THR A 375 30.34 -2.12 -7.54
N GLY A 376 30.75 -1.93 -6.27
CA GLY A 376 31.87 -2.66 -5.67
C GLY A 376 31.65 -4.18 -5.74
N HIS A 377 30.46 -4.68 -5.41
CA HIS A 377 30.13 -6.10 -5.55
C HIS A 377 30.21 -6.57 -7.01
N LEU A 378 29.66 -5.83 -7.97
CA LEU A 378 29.70 -6.21 -9.38
C LEU A 378 31.14 -6.26 -9.93
N VAL A 379 31.95 -5.25 -9.62
CA VAL A 379 33.34 -5.13 -10.09
C VAL A 379 34.25 -6.18 -9.47
N HIS A 380 34.08 -6.48 -8.18
CA HIS A 380 35.00 -7.36 -7.47
C HIS A 380 34.53 -8.83 -7.38
N VAL A 381 33.24 -9.13 -7.57
CA VAL A 381 32.70 -10.49 -7.42
C VAL A 381 32.01 -10.97 -8.68
N ALA A 382 31.02 -10.21 -9.19
CA ALA A 382 30.20 -10.67 -10.30
C ALA A 382 30.97 -10.73 -11.63
N ILE A 383 31.72 -9.69 -11.98
CA ILE A 383 32.53 -9.62 -13.20
C ILE A 383 33.63 -10.71 -13.20
N PRO A 384 34.46 -10.87 -12.16
CA PRO A 384 35.40 -11.99 -12.06
C PRO A 384 34.68 -13.34 -12.17
N GLY A 385 33.56 -13.53 -11.47
CA GLY A 385 32.75 -14.75 -11.56
C GLY A 385 32.21 -15.02 -12.97
N SER A 386 31.91 -13.98 -13.74
CA SER A 386 31.50 -14.10 -15.15
C SER A 386 32.66 -14.46 -16.08
N ARG A 387 33.91 -14.33 -15.64
CA ARG A 387 35.14 -14.67 -16.36
C ARG A 387 35.80 -15.96 -15.87
N GLY A 388 35.10 -16.72 -15.03
CA GLY A 388 35.60 -17.98 -14.46
C GLY A 388 36.57 -17.81 -13.29
N GLU A 389 36.72 -16.61 -12.74
CA GLU A 389 37.54 -16.36 -11.56
C GLU A 389 36.71 -16.45 -10.27
N TYR A 390 37.25 -17.14 -9.26
CA TYR A 390 36.55 -17.36 -8.00
C TYR A 390 37.01 -16.37 -6.91
N VAL A 391 36.20 -15.33 -6.67
CA VAL A 391 36.47 -14.30 -5.65
C VAL A 391 35.43 -14.38 -4.53
N ARG A 392 35.89 -14.60 -3.30
CA ARG A 392 35.09 -14.74 -2.07
C ARG A 392 35.78 -14.04 -0.90
N TRP A 393 35.13 -14.02 0.26
CA TRP A 393 35.65 -13.39 1.48
C TRP A 393 37.07 -13.83 1.86
N SER A 394 37.49 -15.05 1.50
CA SER A 394 38.82 -15.58 1.79
C SER A 394 39.96 -14.97 0.95
N ASN A 395 39.67 -14.44 -0.24
CA ASN A 395 40.69 -13.97 -1.19
C ASN A 395 40.37 -12.59 -1.84
N PHE A 396 39.23 -11.99 -1.50
CA PHE A 396 38.77 -10.70 -2.04
C PHE A 396 39.77 -9.56 -1.86
N LEU A 397 40.55 -9.58 -0.77
CA LEU A 397 41.55 -8.54 -0.49
C LEU A 397 42.85 -8.70 -1.28
N ASP A 398 43.11 -9.90 -1.80
CA ASP A 398 44.36 -10.25 -2.48
C ASP A 398 44.24 -10.19 -4.01
N ILE A 399 43.02 -10.27 -4.54
CA ILE A 399 42.75 -10.27 -5.98
C ILE A 399 42.28 -8.87 -6.42
N PRO A 400 43.09 -8.13 -7.19
CA PRO A 400 42.65 -6.83 -7.71
C PRO A 400 41.61 -7.02 -8.81
N PRO A 401 40.53 -6.20 -8.85
CA PRO A 401 39.48 -6.33 -9.88
C PRO A 401 39.94 -5.87 -11.28
N HIS A 402 41.05 -5.14 -11.36
CA HIS A 402 41.65 -4.68 -12.61
C HIS A 402 43.18 -4.81 -12.51
N PRO A 403 43.89 -5.21 -13.58
CA PRO A 403 45.34 -5.46 -13.54
C PRO A 403 46.20 -4.28 -13.03
N GLN A 404 45.76 -3.04 -13.29
CA GLN A 404 46.45 -1.82 -12.87
C GLN A 404 45.98 -1.27 -11.50
N GLY A 405 45.10 -2.00 -10.81
CA GLY A 405 44.56 -1.61 -9.51
C GLY A 405 43.92 -0.22 -9.51
N LEU A 406 44.11 0.54 -8.43
CA LEU A 406 43.61 1.90 -8.25
C LEU A 406 44.50 2.99 -8.87
N GLY A 407 45.63 2.63 -9.49
CA GLY A 407 46.55 3.60 -10.10
C GLY A 407 45.86 4.55 -11.09
N PRO A 408 45.15 4.03 -12.11
CA PRO A 408 44.41 4.85 -13.07
C PRO A 408 43.35 5.77 -12.45
N LEU A 409 42.72 5.36 -11.35
CA LEU A 409 41.76 6.19 -10.62
C LEU A 409 42.44 7.43 -10.05
N LEU A 410 43.60 7.25 -9.39
CA LEU A 410 44.34 8.31 -8.72
C LEU A 410 45.05 9.27 -9.70
N THR A 411 45.45 8.78 -10.88
CA THR A 411 46.08 9.61 -11.93
C THR A 411 45.06 10.29 -12.85
N GLY A 412 43.76 10.03 -12.68
CA GLY A 412 42.70 10.58 -13.53
C GLY A 412 42.56 9.93 -14.91
N GLN A 413 43.24 8.81 -15.15
CA GLN A 413 43.21 8.07 -16.43
C GLN A 413 42.10 7.01 -16.44
N TRP A 414 40.86 7.41 -16.16
CA TRP A 414 39.73 6.47 -15.94
C TRP A 414 39.34 5.67 -17.18
N ASN A 415 39.68 6.16 -18.37
CA ASN A 415 39.44 5.46 -19.63
C ASN A 415 40.11 4.07 -19.69
N LEU A 416 41.18 3.85 -18.92
CA LEU A 416 41.87 2.56 -18.85
C LEU A 416 40.96 1.44 -18.31
N TYR A 417 40.01 1.76 -17.42
CA TYR A 417 39.05 0.78 -16.88
C TYR A 417 38.00 0.30 -17.89
N ALA A 418 37.89 0.97 -19.04
CA ALA A 418 36.96 0.63 -20.12
C ALA A 418 37.64 -0.13 -21.28
N GLN A 419 38.97 -0.29 -21.25
CA GLN A 419 39.72 -0.93 -22.32
C GLN A 419 39.65 -2.45 -22.22
N ASN A 420 39.67 -3.11 -23.38
CA ASN A 420 39.59 -4.56 -23.51
C ASN A 420 38.32 -5.15 -22.84
N PRO A 421 37.11 -4.81 -23.35
CA PRO A 421 35.86 -5.42 -22.89
C PRO A 421 35.82 -6.91 -23.24
N ASP A 422 34.87 -7.63 -22.63
CA ASP A 422 34.60 -9.02 -22.99
C ASP A 422 34.24 -9.12 -24.49
N SER A 423 34.84 -10.07 -25.20
CA SER A 423 34.67 -10.22 -26.64
C SER A 423 33.26 -10.73 -27.00
N SER A 424 32.86 -10.57 -28.26
CA SER A 424 31.60 -11.16 -28.74
C SER A 424 31.56 -12.69 -28.68
N SER A 425 32.72 -13.34 -28.58
CA SER A 425 32.89 -14.79 -28.41
C SER A 425 33.12 -15.22 -26.96
N HIS A 426 32.96 -14.31 -26.00
CA HIS A 426 33.10 -14.62 -24.58
C HIS A 426 32.09 -15.70 -24.15
N LEU A 427 32.59 -16.70 -23.44
CA LEU A 427 31.77 -17.74 -22.82
C LEU A 427 31.61 -17.42 -21.33
N PHE A 428 30.39 -17.05 -20.94
CA PHE A 428 30.05 -16.62 -19.59
C PHE A 428 30.41 -17.70 -18.56
N SER A 429 31.01 -17.26 -17.46
CA SER A 429 31.62 -18.07 -16.39
C SER A 429 32.90 -18.83 -16.79
N THR A 430 33.58 -18.41 -17.86
CA THR A 430 34.89 -18.95 -18.26
C THR A 430 35.84 -17.82 -18.66
N SER A 431 37.15 -18.10 -18.72
CA SER A 431 38.14 -17.12 -19.17
C SER A 431 38.23 -17.00 -20.71
N GLN A 432 37.50 -17.84 -21.44
CA GLN A 432 37.55 -17.85 -22.91
C GLN A 432 36.88 -16.61 -23.49
N GLY A 433 37.66 -15.77 -24.17
CA GLY A 433 37.16 -14.52 -24.76
C GLY A 433 36.87 -13.43 -23.74
N ALA A 434 37.28 -13.61 -22.48
CA ALA A 434 37.13 -12.64 -21.40
C ALA A 434 38.11 -11.47 -21.57
N GLY A 435 37.62 -10.26 -21.29
CA GLY A 435 38.39 -9.04 -21.26
C GLY A 435 38.92 -8.71 -19.87
N THR A 436 39.40 -7.48 -19.71
CA THR A 436 39.87 -6.94 -18.42
C THR A 436 39.09 -5.69 -17.99
N ALA A 437 38.25 -5.11 -18.85
CA ALA A 437 37.46 -3.95 -18.51
C ALA A 437 36.55 -4.21 -17.30
N ILE A 438 36.34 -3.18 -16.47
CA ILE A 438 35.43 -3.25 -15.31
C ILE A 438 34.27 -2.24 -15.42
N LEU A 439 34.41 -1.21 -16.26
CA LEU A 439 33.40 -0.18 -16.47
C LEU A 439 33.33 0.14 -17.96
N THR A 440 32.22 -0.18 -18.61
CA THR A 440 32.06 0.03 -20.06
C THR A 440 30.78 0.82 -20.37
N LEU A 441 30.58 1.13 -21.65
CA LEU A 441 29.35 1.73 -22.16
C LEU A 441 29.08 1.18 -23.58
N LEU A 442 29.04 -0.15 -23.69
CA LEU A 442 28.97 -0.87 -24.97
C LEU A 442 27.60 -0.74 -25.63
N GLY A 443 26.53 -0.79 -24.81
CA GLY A 443 25.16 -0.87 -25.30
C GLY A 443 24.81 -2.24 -25.92
N GLY A 444 23.51 -2.52 -25.99
CA GLY A 444 23.00 -3.80 -26.49
C GLY A 444 23.19 -4.95 -25.50
N PHE A 445 23.38 -6.16 -26.02
CA PHE A 445 23.39 -7.40 -25.24
C PHE A 445 24.66 -8.23 -25.47
N HIS A 446 25.08 -8.96 -24.44
CA HIS A 446 26.10 -9.99 -24.55
C HIS A 446 25.58 -11.14 -25.45
N PRO A 447 26.28 -11.53 -26.53
CA PRO A 447 25.74 -12.42 -27.56
C PRO A 447 25.28 -13.80 -27.07
N GLN A 448 26.02 -14.42 -26.15
CA GLN A 448 25.68 -15.74 -25.61
C GLN A 448 24.49 -15.69 -24.64
N THR A 449 24.57 -14.82 -23.61
CA THR A 449 23.58 -14.76 -22.54
C THR A 449 22.30 -14.02 -22.94
N GLN A 450 22.34 -13.23 -24.02
CA GLN A 450 21.27 -12.32 -24.46
C GLN A 450 20.80 -11.34 -23.36
N SER A 451 21.73 -10.94 -22.49
CA SER A 451 21.49 -10.01 -21.40
C SER A 451 22.38 -8.77 -21.51
N LEU A 452 22.08 -7.73 -20.75
CA LEU A 452 22.95 -6.56 -20.60
C LEU A 452 24.36 -6.97 -20.15
N TRP A 453 25.37 -6.21 -20.58
CA TRP A 453 26.76 -6.40 -20.17
C TRP A 453 26.93 -6.07 -18.69
N LEU A 454 27.58 -6.97 -17.93
CA LEU A 454 27.84 -6.75 -16.49
C LEU A 454 28.66 -5.49 -16.22
N THR A 455 29.63 -5.19 -17.09
CA THR A 455 30.45 -3.98 -17.02
C THR A 455 29.67 -2.69 -17.30
N ASP A 456 28.62 -2.74 -18.14
CA ASP A 456 27.69 -1.63 -18.34
C ASP A 456 26.77 -1.46 -17.12
N ILE A 457 26.30 -2.56 -16.51
CA ILE A 457 25.50 -2.53 -15.26
C ILE A 457 26.34 -1.95 -14.11
N ALA A 458 27.60 -2.36 -13.96
CA ALA A 458 28.51 -1.82 -12.96
C ALA A 458 28.72 -0.30 -13.15
N HIS A 459 28.96 0.13 -14.39
CA HIS A 459 29.12 1.55 -14.70
C HIS A 459 27.84 2.35 -14.47
N HIS A 460 26.66 1.79 -14.81
CA HIS A 460 25.37 2.40 -14.51
C HIS A 460 25.21 2.66 -13.01
N HIS A 461 25.46 1.65 -12.17
CA HIS A 461 25.35 1.77 -10.72
C HIS A 461 26.34 2.78 -10.13
N LEU A 462 27.56 2.87 -10.69
CA LEU A 462 28.54 3.86 -10.28
C LEU A 462 28.06 5.27 -10.61
N ALA A 463 27.55 5.49 -11.83
CA ALA A 463 27.07 6.77 -12.30
C ALA A 463 25.87 7.27 -11.46
N ILE A 464 24.87 6.43 -11.23
CA ILE A 464 23.70 6.82 -10.43
C ILE A 464 24.05 6.98 -8.95
N ALA A 465 25.06 6.26 -8.43
CA ALA A 465 25.53 6.46 -7.06
C ALA A 465 26.00 7.90 -6.84
N PHE A 466 26.81 8.44 -7.75
CA PHE A 466 27.27 9.84 -7.67
C PHE A 466 26.11 10.85 -7.80
N ILE A 467 25.15 10.59 -8.69
CA ILE A 467 23.94 11.43 -8.80
C ILE A 467 23.19 11.48 -7.47
N PHE A 468 22.97 10.33 -6.83
CA PHE A 468 22.24 10.25 -5.56
C PHE A 468 23.03 10.81 -4.37
N LEU A 469 24.35 10.60 -4.34
CA LEU A 469 25.22 11.20 -3.32
C LEU A 469 25.15 12.73 -3.39
N ILE A 470 25.22 13.32 -4.58
CA ILE A 470 25.08 14.77 -4.76
C ILE A 470 23.67 15.23 -4.39
N ALA A 471 22.63 14.55 -4.88
CA ALA A 471 21.24 14.90 -4.59
C ALA A 471 20.91 14.85 -3.08
N GLY A 472 21.51 13.92 -2.33
CA GLY A 472 21.34 13.81 -0.88
C GLY A 472 22.03 14.90 -0.06
N HIS A 473 22.67 15.89 -0.68
CA HIS A 473 23.21 17.09 -0.03
C HIS A 473 22.41 18.36 -0.38
N MET A 474 21.25 18.22 -1.02
CA MET A 474 20.43 19.35 -1.46
C MET A 474 19.66 20.04 -0.33
N TYR A 475 19.10 19.28 0.63
CA TYR A 475 18.17 19.82 1.62
C TYR A 475 18.88 20.27 2.90
N ARG A 476 18.37 21.33 3.53
CA ARG A 476 18.98 21.92 4.72
C ARG A 476 18.81 21.02 5.93
N THR A 477 19.90 20.81 6.66
CA THR A 477 19.91 20.09 7.95
C THR A 477 20.47 21.00 9.06
N ASN A 478 20.90 20.44 10.19
CA ASN A 478 21.53 21.16 11.29
C ASN A 478 22.88 21.83 10.93
N PHE A 479 23.43 21.55 9.75
CA PHE A 479 24.65 22.19 9.24
C PHE A 479 24.42 23.56 8.58
N GLY A 480 23.16 24.05 8.53
CA GLY A 480 22.84 25.43 8.13
C GLY A 480 22.83 25.73 6.63
N ILE A 481 23.42 24.86 5.79
CA ILE A 481 23.47 25.01 4.32
C ILE A 481 22.48 24.02 3.67
N GLY A 482 21.86 24.43 2.56
CA GLY A 482 20.90 23.66 1.77
C GLY A 482 19.53 24.32 1.68
N HIS A 483 18.58 23.64 1.02
CA HIS A 483 17.23 24.13 0.76
C HIS A 483 16.21 23.70 1.82
N SER A 484 15.33 24.61 2.23
CA SER A 484 14.08 24.30 2.94
C SER A 484 13.01 23.93 1.91
N ILE A 485 12.39 22.75 2.02
CA ILE A 485 11.36 22.31 1.05
C ILE A 485 10.14 23.22 1.16
N LYS A 486 9.81 23.66 2.38
CA LYS A 486 8.72 24.61 2.63
C LYS A 486 8.94 25.91 1.86
N ASP A 487 10.12 26.51 1.98
CA ASP A 487 10.43 27.79 1.33
C ASP A 487 10.40 27.65 -0.19
N LEU A 488 10.92 26.54 -0.73
CA LEU A 488 10.87 26.23 -2.17
C LEU A 488 9.43 26.14 -2.67
N LEU A 489 8.56 25.43 -1.97
CA LEU A 489 7.14 25.31 -2.35
C LEU A 489 6.42 26.65 -2.25
N GLU A 490 6.64 27.43 -1.19
CA GLU A 490 5.98 28.72 -1.01
C GLU A 490 6.42 29.77 -2.03
N ALA A 491 7.68 29.70 -2.50
CA ALA A 491 8.21 30.58 -3.55
C ALA A 491 7.73 30.19 -4.97
N HIS A 492 7.34 28.93 -5.19
CA HIS A 492 6.96 28.43 -6.51
C HIS A 492 5.50 28.78 -6.86
N ILE A 493 5.29 30.04 -7.26
CA ILE A 493 4.00 30.58 -7.71
C ILE A 493 4.08 30.80 -9.22
N PRO A 494 3.12 30.30 -10.02
CA PRO A 494 3.18 30.45 -11.47
C PRO A 494 3.08 31.94 -11.87
N PRO A 495 3.92 32.41 -12.80
CA PRO A 495 3.96 33.83 -13.19
C PRO A 495 2.64 34.31 -13.81
N GLY A 496 1.86 33.41 -14.42
CA GLY A 496 0.58 33.73 -15.04
C GLY A 496 -0.62 33.80 -14.09
N GLY A 497 -0.46 33.56 -12.78
CA GLY A 497 -1.53 33.65 -11.77
C GLY A 497 -2.71 32.68 -11.89
N ARG A 498 -2.75 31.83 -12.93
CA ARG A 498 -3.89 30.93 -13.23
C ARG A 498 -4.08 29.77 -12.25
N LEU A 499 -3.11 29.52 -11.34
CA LEU A 499 -3.18 28.44 -10.34
C LEU A 499 -3.29 28.98 -8.89
N GLY A 500 -3.86 30.19 -8.73
CA GLY A 500 -4.11 30.79 -7.41
C GLY A 500 -2.82 31.01 -6.61
N ARG A 501 -2.84 30.65 -5.33
CA ARG A 501 -1.69 30.72 -4.41
C ARG A 501 -0.58 29.69 -4.67
N GLY A 502 -0.66 28.89 -5.73
CA GLY A 502 0.37 27.91 -6.09
C GLY A 502 0.51 26.80 -5.06
N HIS A 503 1.74 26.48 -4.66
CA HIS A 503 2.05 25.38 -3.72
C HIS A 503 2.03 25.76 -2.23
N LYS A 504 1.56 26.97 -1.87
CA LYS A 504 1.47 27.41 -0.47
C LYS A 504 0.64 26.45 0.38
N GLY A 505 1.15 26.10 1.55
CA GLY A 505 0.51 25.18 2.51
C GLY A 505 0.65 23.69 2.17
N LEU A 506 1.23 23.31 1.02
CA LEU A 506 1.40 21.91 0.65
C LEU A 506 2.42 21.17 1.52
N TYR A 507 3.55 21.80 1.89
CA TYR A 507 4.54 21.15 2.76
C TYR A 507 3.90 20.60 4.03
N ASP A 508 3.16 21.45 4.74
CA ASP A 508 2.49 21.06 5.98
C ASP A 508 1.34 20.08 5.72
N THR A 509 0.62 20.20 4.59
CA THR A 509 -0.44 19.25 4.22
C THR A 509 0.11 17.84 4.00
N ILE A 510 1.24 17.73 3.29
CA ILE A 510 1.91 16.46 2.98
C ILE A 510 2.60 15.90 4.24
N ASN A 511 3.39 16.72 4.93
CA ASN A 511 4.22 16.25 6.04
C ASN A 511 3.39 15.87 7.28
N ASN A 512 2.17 16.41 7.43
CA ASN A 512 1.27 16.06 8.52
C ASN A 512 0.34 14.87 8.24
N SER A 513 0.08 14.52 6.97
CA SER A 513 -0.79 13.38 6.62
C SER A 513 0.00 12.16 6.16
N ILE A 514 -0.09 11.08 6.94
CA ILE A 514 0.49 9.77 6.57
C ILE A 514 -0.24 9.19 5.34
N HIS A 515 -1.54 9.45 5.17
CA HIS A 515 -2.27 8.97 3.99
C HIS A 515 -1.86 9.70 2.71
N PHE A 516 -1.56 11.00 2.78
CA PHE A 516 -1.00 11.70 1.62
C PHE A 516 0.38 11.14 1.25
N GLN A 517 1.25 10.93 2.25
CA GLN A 517 2.58 10.34 2.03
C GLN A 517 2.49 8.92 1.47
N LEU A 518 1.62 8.08 2.02
CA LEU A 518 1.40 6.72 1.53
C LEU A 518 0.80 6.71 0.13
N GLY A 519 -0.15 7.61 -0.16
CA GLY A 519 -0.69 7.78 -1.52
C GLY A 519 0.40 8.12 -2.53
N LEU A 520 1.28 9.09 -2.23
CA LEU A 520 2.41 9.44 -3.10
C LEU A 520 3.44 8.32 -3.23
N ALA A 521 3.77 7.65 -2.12
CA ALA A 521 4.74 6.56 -2.11
C ALA A 521 4.25 5.37 -2.94
N LEU A 522 2.97 5.01 -2.79
CA LEU A 522 2.34 3.97 -3.61
C LEU A 522 2.25 4.40 -5.08
N ALA A 523 1.85 5.64 -5.40
CA ALA A 523 1.80 6.10 -6.79
C ALA A 523 3.18 6.01 -7.46
N SER A 524 4.23 6.48 -6.78
CA SER A 524 5.60 6.42 -7.28
C SER A 524 6.08 4.98 -7.43
N LEU A 525 5.83 4.14 -6.41
CA LEU A 525 6.19 2.72 -6.42
C LEU A 525 5.46 1.96 -7.53
N GLY A 526 4.17 2.21 -7.74
CA GLY A 526 3.37 1.56 -8.77
C GLY A 526 3.85 1.88 -10.18
N VAL A 527 4.25 3.14 -10.44
CA VAL A 527 4.86 3.53 -11.71
C VAL A 527 6.18 2.79 -11.93
N ILE A 528 7.10 2.79 -10.95
CA ILE A 528 8.38 2.10 -11.11
C ILE A 528 8.23 0.59 -11.18
N THR A 529 7.26 -0.03 -10.49
CA THR A 529 6.98 -1.46 -10.60
C THR A 529 6.51 -1.83 -12.02
N SER A 530 5.67 -1.00 -12.64
CA SER A 530 5.30 -1.22 -14.04
C SER A 530 6.49 -1.00 -14.98
N LEU A 531 7.32 0.01 -14.71
CA LEU A 531 8.54 0.27 -15.47
C LEU A 531 9.53 -0.90 -15.39
N VAL A 532 9.68 -1.53 -14.21
CA VAL A 532 10.46 -2.75 -14.03
C VAL A 532 9.95 -3.86 -14.95
N ALA A 533 8.63 -4.08 -15.01
CA ALA A 533 8.06 -5.07 -15.93
C ALA A 533 8.41 -4.76 -17.39
N GLN A 534 8.22 -3.51 -17.84
CA GLN A 534 8.49 -3.10 -19.22
C GLN A 534 9.98 -3.19 -19.60
N HIS A 535 10.88 -2.80 -18.70
CA HIS A 535 12.31 -2.82 -18.97
C HIS A 535 12.90 -4.23 -18.85
N MET A 536 12.47 -5.05 -17.89
CA MET A 536 13.08 -6.37 -17.69
C MET A 536 12.85 -7.34 -18.86
N TYR A 537 11.71 -7.24 -19.56
CA TYR A 537 11.47 -8.12 -20.71
C TYR A 537 12.20 -7.64 -21.97
N SER A 538 12.31 -6.32 -22.16
CA SER A 538 12.89 -5.70 -23.37
C SER A 538 14.41 -5.49 -23.28
N LEU A 539 14.92 -5.31 -22.06
CA LEU A 539 16.33 -5.15 -21.71
C LEU A 539 16.72 -6.16 -20.62
N PRO A 540 16.83 -7.46 -20.95
CA PRO A 540 17.09 -8.50 -19.96
C PRO A 540 18.41 -8.26 -19.23
N ALA A 541 18.37 -8.08 -17.90
CA ALA A 541 19.55 -7.78 -17.10
C ALA A 541 20.29 -9.03 -16.58
N TYR A 542 19.64 -10.20 -16.64
CA TYR A 542 20.17 -11.44 -16.06
C TYR A 542 20.56 -12.43 -17.16
N ALA A 543 21.71 -13.08 -16.98
CA ALA A 543 22.23 -14.04 -17.94
C ALA A 543 21.23 -15.18 -18.17
N PHE A 544 20.97 -15.50 -19.45
CA PHE A 544 20.11 -16.58 -19.90
C PHE A 544 18.60 -16.43 -19.59
N ILE A 545 18.15 -15.29 -19.05
CA ILE A 545 16.73 -15.11 -18.72
C ILE A 545 15.85 -14.88 -19.96
N ALA A 546 16.42 -14.34 -21.04
CA ALA A 546 15.69 -14.11 -22.29
C ALA A 546 15.29 -15.43 -22.99
N GLN A 547 16.01 -16.51 -22.69
CA GLN A 547 15.76 -17.85 -23.20
C GLN A 547 14.85 -18.68 -22.27
N ASP A 548 14.59 -18.23 -21.05
CA ASP A 548 13.62 -18.84 -20.14
C ASP A 548 12.26 -18.14 -20.26
N PHE A 549 11.51 -18.55 -21.28
CA PHE A 549 10.25 -17.93 -21.67
C PHE A 549 9.19 -17.98 -20.56
N THR A 550 9.11 -19.09 -19.80
CA THR A 550 8.09 -19.22 -18.74
C THR A 550 8.40 -18.28 -17.58
N THR A 551 9.68 -18.16 -17.19
CA THR A 551 10.12 -17.20 -16.18
C THR A 551 9.90 -15.76 -16.63
N GLN A 552 10.20 -15.42 -17.88
CA GLN A 552 9.98 -14.06 -18.40
C GLN A 552 8.48 -13.69 -18.38
N ALA A 553 7.61 -14.63 -18.77
CA ALA A 553 6.16 -14.46 -18.73
C ALA A 553 5.64 -14.28 -17.30
N ALA A 554 6.11 -15.09 -16.36
CA ALA A 554 5.76 -15.00 -14.96
C ALA A 554 6.20 -13.65 -14.36
N LEU A 555 7.44 -13.21 -14.60
CA LEU A 555 7.97 -11.95 -14.06
C LEU A 555 7.24 -10.72 -14.58
N TYR A 556 6.98 -10.64 -15.90
CA TYR A 556 6.23 -9.53 -16.47
C TYR A 556 4.83 -9.44 -15.86
N THR A 557 4.12 -10.58 -15.84
CA THR A 557 2.76 -10.66 -15.31
C THR A 557 2.72 -10.30 -13.82
N HIS A 558 3.62 -10.87 -13.03
CA HIS A 558 3.72 -10.64 -11.59
C HIS A 558 3.86 -9.15 -11.26
N HIS A 559 4.84 -8.46 -11.86
CA HIS A 559 5.09 -7.06 -11.59
C HIS A 559 3.95 -6.16 -12.08
N GLN A 560 3.28 -6.50 -13.20
CA GLN A 560 2.14 -5.72 -13.68
C GLN A 560 0.91 -5.81 -12.77
N TYR A 561 0.61 -7.00 -12.21
CA TYR A 561 -0.46 -7.11 -11.22
C TYR A 561 -0.12 -6.35 -9.93
N ILE A 562 1.11 -6.46 -9.42
CA ILE A 562 1.55 -5.70 -8.24
C ILE A 562 1.43 -4.20 -8.50
N ALA A 563 1.87 -3.71 -9.66
CA ALA A 563 1.74 -2.31 -10.03
C ALA A 563 0.27 -1.85 -10.00
N GLY A 564 -0.66 -2.64 -10.54
CA GLY A 564 -2.09 -2.35 -10.50
C GLY A 564 -2.66 -2.23 -9.08
N PHE A 565 -2.32 -3.17 -8.18
CA PHE A 565 -2.75 -3.13 -6.77
C PHE A 565 -2.15 -1.92 -6.03
N ILE A 566 -0.86 -1.64 -6.24
CA ILE A 566 -0.19 -0.50 -5.62
C ILE A 566 -0.82 0.83 -6.12
N MET A 567 -1.08 0.97 -7.42
CA MET A 567 -1.69 2.17 -8.00
C MET A 567 -3.12 2.39 -7.48
N THR A 568 -3.95 1.35 -7.41
CA THR A 568 -5.30 1.47 -6.81
C THR A 568 -5.25 1.85 -5.33
N GLY A 569 -4.29 1.29 -4.58
CA GLY A 569 -4.02 1.68 -3.19
C GLY A 569 -3.59 3.14 -3.03
N ALA A 570 -2.84 3.69 -3.98
CA ALA A 570 -2.42 5.10 -3.98
C ALA A 570 -3.63 6.05 -3.97
N PHE A 571 -4.58 5.82 -4.87
CA PHE A 571 -5.81 6.61 -4.96
C PHE A 571 -6.74 6.37 -3.78
N ALA A 572 -6.82 5.14 -3.25
CA ALA A 572 -7.58 4.86 -2.03
C ALA A 572 -7.07 5.70 -0.84
N HIS A 573 -5.75 5.75 -0.63
CA HIS A 573 -5.16 6.60 0.41
C HIS A 573 -5.29 8.10 0.12
N GLY A 574 -5.29 8.52 -1.16
CA GLY A 574 -5.66 9.87 -1.55
C GLY A 574 -7.10 10.24 -1.15
N ALA A 575 -8.06 9.34 -1.36
CA ALA A 575 -9.44 9.54 -0.94
C ALA A 575 -9.58 9.59 0.59
N ILE A 576 -8.89 8.71 1.32
CA ILE A 576 -8.86 8.73 2.79
C ILE A 576 -8.28 10.06 3.30
N PHE A 577 -7.21 10.57 2.67
CA PHE A 577 -6.65 11.89 2.97
C PHE A 577 -7.72 12.99 2.80
N PHE A 578 -8.45 13.02 1.68
CA PHE A 578 -9.47 14.03 1.45
C PHE A 578 -10.60 14.00 2.49
N ILE A 579 -10.92 12.84 3.05
CA ILE A 579 -11.95 12.72 4.10
C ILE A 579 -11.39 13.15 5.45
N ARG A 580 -10.27 12.56 5.88
CA ARG A 580 -9.81 12.63 7.27
C ARG A 580 -8.86 13.78 7.56
N ASP A 581 -7.96 14.08 6.64
CA ASP A 581 -6.78 14.90 6.91
C ASP A 581 -6.79 16.25 6.15
N TYR A 582 -7.59 16.38 5.08
CA TYR A 582 -7.67 17.61 4.29
C TYR A 582 -8.34 18.76 5.06
N ASN A 583 -7.62 19.88 5.19
CA ASN A 583 -8.10 21.13 5.77
C ASN A 583 -8.29 22.21 4.68
N PRO A 584 -9.54 22.61 4.36
CA PRO A 584 -9.83 23.64 3.36
C PRO A 584 -9.22 25.01 3.69
N ALA A 585 -9.19 25.42 4.96
CA ALA A 585 -8.68 26.74 5.36
C ALA A 585 -7.16 26.86 5.11
N GLN A 586 -6.42 25.79 5.37
CA GLN A 586 -4.98 25.75 5.10
C GLN A 586 -4.67 25.76 3.60
N ASN A 587 -5.54 25.13 2.80
CA ASN A 587 -5.35 24.93 1.36
C ASN A 587 -6.10 25.96 0.49
N GLU A 588 -6.71 26.99 1.07
CA GLU A 588 -7.55 27.97 0.37
C GLU A 588 -6.88 28.52 -0.91
N ASP A 589 -7.54 28.48 -2.06
CA ASP A 589 -7.00 28.95 -3.36
C ASP A 589 -5.59 28.44 -3.74
N ASN A 590 -5.09 27.35 -3.12
CA ASN A 590 -3.88 26.68 -3.60
C ASN A 590 -4.24 25.65 -4.70
N VAL A 591 -3.24 25.02 -5.31
CA VAL A 591 -3.48 24.05 -6.39
C VAL A 591 -4.43 22.90 -6.02
N LEU A 592 -4.43 22.47 -4.74
CA LEU A 592 -5.25 21.37 -4.26
C LEU A 592 -6.72 21.80 -4.09
N ALA A 593 -6.97 22.98 -3.52
CA ALA A 593 -8.31 23.54 -3.43
C ALA A 593 -8.88 23.84 -4.82
N ARG A 594 -8.09 24.45 -5.71
CA ARG A 594 -8.53 24.74 -7.08
C ARG A 594 -8.96 23.48 -7.80
N MET A 595 -8.22 22.38 -7.70
CA MET A 595 -8.60 21.09 -8.28
C MET A 595 -9.99 20.63 -7.82
N LEU A 596 -10.34 20.84 -6.54
CA LEU A 596 -11.67 20.53 -6.02
C LEU A 596 -12.75 21.48 -6.56
N ASP A 597 -12.44 22.75 -6.79
CA ASP A 597 -13.39 23.75 -7.30
C ASP A 597 -13.86 23.48 -8.74
N HIS A 598 -13.06 22.76 -9.54
CA HIS A 598 -13.42 22.37 -10.92
C HIS A 598 -13.42 20.85 -11.11
N LYS A 599 -13.70 20.08 -10.06
CA LYS A 599 -13.71 18.61 -10.11
C LYS A 599 -14.66 18.04 -11.15
N GLU A 600 -15.81 18.68 -11.39
CA GLU A 600 -16.80 18.25 -12.39
C GLU A 600 -16.25 18.34 -13.81
N ALA A 601 -15.39 19.33 -14.09
CA ALA A 601 -14.71 19.44 -15.39
C ALA A 601 -13.73 18.26 -15.57
N ILE A 602 -12.93 17.94 -14.55
CA ILE A 602 -11.99 16.81 -14.59
C ILE A 602 -12.74 15.49 -14.82
N ILE A 603 -13.78 15.23 -14.03
CA ILE A 603 -14.57 14.00 -14.10
C ILE A 603 -15.27 13.86 -15.45
N SER A 604 -15.88 14.95 -15.97
CA SER A 604 -16.58 14.90 -17.26
C SER A 604 -15.64 14.66 -18.44
N HIS A 605 -14.43 15.23 -18.43
CA HIS A 605 -13.44 14.98 -19.49
C HIS A 605 -12.91 13.54 -19.45
N LEU A 606 -12.63 13.00 -18.25
CA LEU A 606 -12.27 11.58 -18.10
C LEU A 606 -13.40 10.66 -18.56
N SER A 607 -14.65 11.00 -18.24
CA SER A 607 -15.82 10.25 -18.72
C SER A 607 -15.95 10.29 -20.23
N TRP A 608 -15.77 11.45 -20.86
CA TRP A 608 -15.76 11.58 -22.31
C TRP A 608 -14.65 10.75 -22.96
N ALA A 609 -13.42 10.81 -22.43
CA ALA A 609 -12.29 10.05 -22.95
C ALA A 609 -12.53 8.54 -22.85
N SER A 610 -13.04 8.05 -21.71
CA SER A 610 -13.42 6.64 -21.53
C SER A 610 -14.50 6.21 -22.53
N LEU A 611 -15.56 7.00 -22.71
CA LEU A 611 -16.63 6.68 -23.66
C LEU A 611 -16.13 6.71 -25.11
N PHE A 612 -15.34 7.72 -25.46
CA PHE A 612 -14.74 7.84 -26.79
C PHE A 612 -13.87 6.64 -27.11
N LEU A 613 -12.92 6.28 -26.23
CA LEU A 613 -12.07 5.12 -26.43
C LEU A 613 -12.89 3.82 -26.47
N GLY A 614 -13.91 3.69 -25.62
CA GLY A 614 -14.78 2.52 -25.54
C GLY A 614 -15.54 2.27 -26.83
N PHE A 615 -16.26 3.28 -27.33
CA PHE A 615 -17.06 3.16 -28.55
C PHE A 615 -16.21 2.85 -29.78
N HIS A 616 -15.08 3.53 -29.96
CA HIS A 616 -14.26 3.34 -31.16
C HIS A 616 -13.45 2.04 -31.11
N THR A 617 -12.85 1.69 -29.96
CA THR A 617 -12.04 0.47 -29.86
C THR A 617 -12.92 -0.78 -29.99
N LEU A 618 -14.01 -0.86 -29.23
CA LEU A 618 -14.93 -2.00 -29.33
C LEU A 618 -15.63 -2.01 -30.70
N GLY A 619 -16.02 -0.85 -31.23
CA GLY A 619 -16.65 -0.74 -32.54
C GLY A 619 -15.76 -1.27 -33.67
N LEU A 620 -14.45 -0.98 -33.64
CA LEU A 620 -13.50 -1.51 -34.61
C LEU A 620 -13.30 -3.02 -34.47
N TYR A 621 -13.16 -3.53 -33.24
CA TYR A 621 -13.07 -4.98 -33.00
C TYR A 621 -14.30 -5.71 -33.54
N VAL A 622 -15.51 -5.23 -33.22
CA VAL A 622 -16.77 -5.82 -33.68
C VAL A 622 -16.92 -5.72 -35.20
N HIS A 623 -16.56 -4.58 -35.81
CA HIS A 623 -16.53 -4.44 -37.26
C HIS A 623 -15.61 -5.50 -37.90
N ASN A 624 -14.40 -5.67 -37.38
CA ASN A 624 -13.44 -6.62 -37.90
C ASN A 624 -13.91 -8.08 -37.74
N ASP A 625 -14.51 -8.43 -36.60
CA ASP A 625 -15.16 -9.74 -36.40
C ASP A 625 -16.25 -10.01 -37.45
N VAL A 626 -17.12 -9.03 -37.73
CA VAL A 626 -18.20 -9.18 -38.71
C VAL A 626 -17.65 -9.33 -40.13
N MET A 627 -16.64 -8.54 -40.51
CA MET A 627 -16.02 -8.64 -41.84
C MET A 627 -15.34 -10.00 -42.04
N LEU A 628 -14.68 -10.52 -41.00
CA LEU A 628 -14.10 -11.86 -41.04
C LEU A 628 -15.18 -12.95 -41.13
N ALA A 629 -16.25 -12.83 -40.34
CA ALA A 629 -17.37 -13.78 -40.36
C ALA A 629 -18.08 -13.84 -41.72
N PHE A 630 -18.10 -12.73 -42.46
CA PHE A 630 -18.61 -12.66 -43.84
C PHE A 630 -17.62 -13.13 -44.91
N GLY A 631 -16.41 -13.55 -44.54
CA GLY A 631 -15.40 -14.01 -45.48
C GLY A 631 -14.77 -12.89 -46.31
N THR A 632 -14.83 -11.64 -45.83
CA THR A 632 -14.24 -10.46 -46.48
C THR A 632 -13.20 -9.80 -45.57
N PRO A 633 -12.09 -10.49 -45.23
CA PRO A 633 -11.08 -9.97 -44.30
C PRO A 633 -10.39 -8.70 -44.81
N GLU A 634 -10.36 -8.45 -46.11
CA GLU A 634 -9.82 -7.24 -46.73
C GLU A 634 -10.63 -5.97 -46.42
N LYS A 635 -11.88 -6.11 -45.93
CA LYS A 635 -12.74 -4.99 -45.51
C LYS A 635 -12.60 -4.63 -44.03
N GLN A 636 -11.71 -5.30 -43.31
CA GLN A 636 -11.35 -4.91 -41.96
C GLN A 636 -10.72 -3.51 -41.96
N ILE A 637 -10.91 -2.79 -40.86
CA ILE A 637 -10.27 -1.48 -40.67
C ILE A 637 -8.97 -1.73 -39.91
N LEU A 638 -7.85 -1.68 -40.64
CA LEU A 638 -6.51 -1.93 -40.13
C LEU A 638 -5.75 -0.61 -40.05
N ILE A 639 -5.52 -0.11 -38.83
CA ILE A 639 -4.87 1.18 -38.58
C ILE A 639 -3.44 0.93 -38.12
N GLU A 640 -2.46 1.46 -38.86
CA GLU A 640 -1.05 1.36 -38.49
C GLU A 640 -0.70 2.30 -37.31
N PRO A 641 0.05 1.84 -36.29
CA PRO A 641 0.49 2.68 -35.19
C PRO A 641 1.72 3.55 -35.58
N ILE A 642 1.55 4.41 -36.58
CA ILE A 642 2.61 5.23 -37.21
C ILE A 642 3.43 6.01 -36.17
N PHE A 643 2.80 6.58 -35.14
CA PHE A 643 3.52 7.32 -34.10
C PHE A 643 4.47 6.42 -33.29
N ALA A 644 4.05 5.20 -32.97
CA ALA A 644 4.90 4.26 -32.24
C ALA A 644 5.99 3.67 -33.14
N GLN A 645 5.71 3.41 -34.42
CA GLN A 645 6.71 2.99 -35.41
C GLN A 645 7.76 4.09 -35.64
N TRP A 646 7.32 5.36 -35.66
CA TRP A 646 8.22 6.51 -35.72
C TRP A 646 9.14 6.58 -34.49
N ILE A 647 8.64 6.33 -33.27
CA ILE A 647 9.48 6.25 -32.06
C ILE A 647 10.51 5.11 -32.19
N GLN A 648 10.11 3.93 -32.66
CA GLN A 648 11.05 2.83 -32.90
C GLN A 648 12.14 3.22 -33.89
N SER A 649 11.78 3.95 -34.95
CA SER A 649 12.74 4.43 -35.95
C SER A 649 13.62 5.57 -35.42
N ALA A 650 13.08 6.46 -34.60
CA ALA A 650 13.85 7.46 -33.87
C ALA A 650 14.90 6.82 -32.95
N HIS A 651 14.62 5.61 -32.45
CA HIS A 651 15.55 4.79 -31.69
C HIS A 651 16.47 3.90 -32.54
N GLY A 652 16.47 4.03 -33.87
CA GLY A 652 17.42 3.33 -34.73
C GLY A 652 16.91 2.05 -35.38
N LYS A 653 15.63 1.71 -35.22
CA LYS A 653 15.00 0.62 -35.96
C LYS A 653 14.77 1.02 -37.43
N THR A 654 15.41 0.31 -38.35
CA THR A 654 15.41 0.69 -39.78
C THR A 654 14.29 0.03 -40.58
N SER A 655 13.62 -0.99 -40.04
CA SER A 655 12.61 -1.79 -40.74
C SER A 655 11.40 -1.02 -41.27
N TYR A 656 11.09 0.16 -40.72
CA TYR A 656 9.96 0.99 -41.15
C TYR A 656 10.32 2.08 -42.18
N GLY A 657 11.61 2.36 -42.39
CA GLY A 657 12.06 3.30 -43.42
C GLY A 657 11.78 4.79 -43.18
N PHE A 658 11.53 5.25 -41.94
CA PHE A 658 11.31 6.68 -41.68
C PHE A 658 12.56 7.56 -41.83
N ASP A 659 13.76 6.99 -41.64
CA ASP A 659 15.06 7.70 -41.71
C ASP A 659 15.11 8.98 -40.84
N VAL A 660 14.90 8.80 -39.52
CA VAL A 660 14.86 9.89 -38.53
C VAL A 660 15.76 9.62 -37.32
N LEU A 661 16.41 10.67 -36.81
CA LEU A 661 17.25 10.63 -35.61
C LEU A 661 18.28 9.49 -35.65
N LEU A 662 18.15 8.44 -34.82
CA LEU A 662 19.13 7.35 -34.75
C LEU A 662 19.03 6.32 -35.87
N SER A 663 17.94 6.30 -36.66
CA SER A 663 17.90 5.50 -37.90
C SER A 663 18.59 6.20 -39.06
N SER A 664 18.82 7.51 -38.96
CA SER A 664 19.51 8.30 -39.96
C SER A 664 21.01 8.36 -39.70
N THR A 665 21.79 7.72 -40.56
CA THR A 665 23.26 7.62 -40.40
C THR A 665 23.97 8.97 -40.49
N SER A 666 23.35 9.98 -41.09
CA SER A 666 23.87 11.36 -41.18
C SER A 666 23.42 12.28 -40.03
N GLY A 667 22.53 11.83 -39.15
CA GLY A 667 21.94 12.67 -38.11
C GLY A 667 22.92 13.08 -37.00
N PRO A 668 22.78 14.27 -36.38
CA PRO A 668 23.60 14.70 -35.25
C PRO A 668 23.55 13.73 -34.07
N ALA A 669 22.36 13.17 -33.77
CA ALA A 669 22.18 12.18 -32.72
C ALA A 669 22.94 10.89 -32.98
N PHE A 670 22.96 10.42 -34.23
CA PHE A 670 23.72 9.25 -34.65
C PHE A 670 25.23 9.49 -34.48
N ASN A 671 25.71 10.62 -34.99
CA ASN A 671 27.13 10.96 -34.95
C ASN A 671 27.68 11.11 -33.53
N ALA A 672 26.88 11.63 -32.59
CA ALA A 672 27.27 11.77 -31.19
C ALA A 672 27.49 10.42 -30.47
N GLY A 673 26.71 9.40 -30.82
CA GLY A 673 26.78 8.08 -30.17
C GLY A 673 27.65 7.03 -30.89
N ARG A 674 28.03 7.28 -32.15
CA ARG A 674 28.58 6.28 -33.09
C ARG A 674 29.79 5.49 -32.57
N ASN A 675 30.62 6.07 -31.70
CA ASN A 675 31.84 5.43 -31.19
C ASN A 675 31.75 4.99 -29.72
N ILE A 676 30.57 5.00 -29.12
CA ILE A 676 30.36 4.71 -27.69
C ILE A 676 29.36 3.56 -27.52
N TRP A 677 28.08 3.85 -27.31
CA TRP A 677 27.03 2.85 -27.03
C TRP A 677 26.19 2.50 -28.26
N LEU A 678 26.20 3.38 -29.26
CA LEU A 678 25.25 3.31 -30.37
C LEU A 678 25.43 2.07 -31.25
N PRO A 679 26.65 1.58 -31.58
CA PRO A 679 26.81 0.37 -32.39
C PRO A 679 26.17 -0.86 -31.73
N GLY A 680 26.40 -1.07 -30.42
CA GLY A 680 25.80 -2.18 -29.67
C GLY A 680 24.28 -2.07 -29.60
N TRP A 681 23.76 -0.86 -29.37
CA TRP A 681 22.33 -0.58 -29.40
C TRP A 681 21.69 -0.84 -30.77
N LEU A 682 22.28 -0.34 -31.86
CA LEU A 682 21.75 -0.52 -33.22
C LEU A 682 21.75 -1.97 -33.66
N ASN A 683 22.75 -2.75 -33.24
CA ASN A 683 22.76 -4.20 -33.43
C ASN A 683 21.59 -4.85 -32.70
N ALA A 684 21.40 -4.54 -31.41
CA ALA A 684 20.32 -5.12 -30.62
C ALA A 684 18.91 -4.74 -31.13
N VAL A 685 18.64 -3.48 -31.46
CA VAL A 685 17.30 -3.01 -31.84
C VAL A 685 16.85 -3.48 -33.24
N ASN A 686 17.81 -3.86 -34.09
CA ASN A 686 17.53 -4.39 -35.44
C ASN A 686 17.60 -5.93 -35.51
N GLU A 687 17.91 -6.62 -34.40
CA GLU A 687 17.87 -8.08 -34.31
C GLU A 687 16.45 -8.55 -33.97
N ASN A 688 15.85 -9.34 -34.87
CA ASN A 688 14.46 -9.79 -34.74
C ASN A 688 14.27 -10.96 -33.77
N LYS A 689 15.36 -11.52 -33.23
CA LYS A 689 15.33 -12.63 -32.27
C LYS A 689 15.16 -12.21 -30.81
N ASN A 690 15.24 -10.91 -30.49
CA ASN A 690 15.07 -10.42 -29.12
C ASN A 690 13.76 -9.63 -28.95
N SER A 691 13.52 -9.12 -27.74
CA SER A 691 12.29 -8.39 -27.38
C SER A 691 12.46 -6.86 -27.32
N LEU A 692 13.60 -6.32 -27.76
CA LEU A 692 13.88 -4.88 -27.78
C LEU A 692 13.14 -4.22 -28.95
N PHE A 693 12.14 -3.40 -28.65
CA PHE A 693 11.30 -2.72 -29.65
C PHE A 693 10.74 -3.68 -30.72
N LEU A 694 9.99 -4.69 -30.28
CA LEU A 694 9.27 -5.62 -31.16
C LEU A 694 8.51 -4.88 -32.27
N THR A 695 8.46 -5.49 -33.45
CA THR A 695 7.69 -4.94 -34.58
C THR A 695 6.21 -4.82 -34.19
N ILE A 696 5.57 -3.73 -34.59
CA ILE A 696 4.19 -3.40 -34.23
C ILE A 696 3.36 -3.05 -35.47
N GLY A 697 2.10 -3.45 -35.46
CA GLY A 697 1.14 -3.23 -36.54
C GLY A 697 -0.30 -3.02 -36.05
N PRO A 698 -1.32 -3.31 -36.88
CA PRO A 698 -2.72 -2.99 -36.59
C PRO A 698 -3.30 -3.70 -35.35
N GLY A 699 -2.91 -4.95 -35.12
CA GLY A 699 -3.29 -5.69 -33.92
C GLY A 699 -2.80 -5.02 -32.63
N ASP A 700 -1.55 -4.54 -32.65
CA ASP A 700 -0.96 -3.77 -31.55
C ASP A 700 -1.70 -2.45 -31.34
N PHE A 701 -2.05 -1.75 -32.43
CA PHE A 701 -2.78 -0.48 -32.34
C PHE A 701 -4.10 -0.64 -31.55
N LEU A 702 -4.92 -1.64 -31.91
CA LEU A 702 -6.22 -1.84 -31.29
C LEU A 702 -6.10 -2.19 -29.80
N VAL A 703 -5.17 -3.07 -29.44
CA VAL A 703 -5.02 -3.48 -28.04
C VAL A 703 -4.41 -2.37 -27.17
N HIS A 704 -3.54 -1.52 -27.72
CA HIS A 704 -3.06 -0.33 -26.98
C HIS A 704 -4.18 0.67 -26.71
N HIS A 705 -5.17 0.80 -27.61
CA HIS A 705 -6.37 1.61 -27.37
C HIS A 705 -7.31 0.97 -26.34
N ALA A 706 -7.40 -0.37 -26.30
CA ALA A 706 -8.11 -1.09 -25.25
C ALA A 706 -7.43 -0.90 -23.87
N ILE A 707 -6.09 -0.96 -23.81
CA ILE A 707 -5.32 -0.66 -22.60
C ILE A 707 -5.55 0.79 -22.18
N ALA A 708 -5.52 1.74 -23.12
CA ALA A 708 -5.82 3.14 -22.84
C ALA A 708 -7.24 3.32 -22.27
N LEU A 709 -8.26 2.64 -22.83
CA LEU A 709 -9.61 2.62 -22.29
C LEU A 709 -9.63 2.13 -20.84
N GLY A 710 -8.96 1.01 -20.56
CA GLY A 710 -8.88 0.44 -19.22
C GLY A 710 -8.24 1.39 -18.21
N LEU A 711 -7.10 2.01 -18.57
CA LEU A 711 -6.40 2.98 -17.74
C LEU A 711 -7.24 4.23 -17.47
N HIS A 712 -7.88 4.81 -18.49
CA HIS A 712 -8.72 6.01 -18.34
C HIS A 712 -9.95 5.71 -17.48
N THR A 713 -10.59 4.56 -17.68
CA THR A 713 -11.79 4.18 -16.91
C THR A 713 -11.46 3.84 -15.46
N THR A 714 -10.36 3.13 -15.21
CA THR A 714 -9.87 2.89 -13.84
C THR A 714 -9.54 4.21 -13.15
N THR A 715 -8.87 5.13 -13.85
CA THR A 715 -8.53 6.46 -13.34
C THR A 715 -9.79 7.29 -13.06
N LEU A 716 -10.78 7.26 -13.96
CA LEU A 716 -12.07 7.94 -13.77
C LEU A 716 -12.73 7.50 -12.46
N ILE A 717 -12.84 6.19 -12.22
CA ILE A 717 -13.49 5.65 -11.02
C ILE A 717 -12.75 6.09 -9.76
N LEU A 718 -11.42 5.96 -9.74
CA LEU A 718 -10.57 6.31 -8.61
C LEU A 718 -10.57 7.83 -8.32
N VAL A 719 -10.40 8.66 -9.37
CA VAL A 719 -10.40 10.11 -9.26
C VAL A 719 -11.77 10.62 -8.81
N LYS A 720 -12.85 10.15 -9.43
CA LYS A 720 -14.22 10.51 -9.00
C LYS A 720 -14.47 10.08 -7.55
N GLY A 721 -14.03 8.89 -7.16
CA GLY A 721 -14.10 8.40 -5.78
C GLY A 721 -13.42 9.33 -4.78
N ALA A 722 -12.22 9.83 -5.12
CA ALA A 722 -11.47 10.76 -4.28
C ALA A 722 -12.05 12.19 -4.25
N LEU A 723 -12.45 12.74 -5.40
CA LEU A 723 -12.95 14.12 -5.51
C LEU A 723 -14.38 14.30 -4.95
N ASP A 724 -15.20 13.24 -4.97
CA ASP A 724 -16.53 13.22 -4.36
C ASP A 724 -16.54 12.63 -2.93
N ALA A 725 -15.38 12.30 -2.38
CA ALA A 725 -15.25 11.66 -1.08
C ALA A 725 -15.82 12.51 0.06
N ARG A 726 -15.65 13.84 -0.02
CA ARG A 726 -16.13 14.77 1.01
C ARG A 726 -17.61 15.11 0.88
N GLY A 727 -18.16 15.01 -0.33
CA GLY A 727 -19.53 15.42 -0.63
C GLY A 727 -19.81 15.45 -2.13
N SER A 728 -21.05 15.16 -2.48
CA SER A 728 -21.60 15.21 -3.84
C SER A 728 -23.01 15.81 -3.80
N LYS A 729 -23.61 16.13 -4.96
CA LYS A 729 -24.99 16.65 -4.98
C LYS A 729 -26.01 15.69 -4.35
N LEU A 730 -25.79 14.37 -4.50
CA LEU A 730 -26.69 13.34 -3.97
C LEU A 730 -26.55 13.14 -2.45
N MET A 731 -25.34 13.33 -1.92
CA MET A 731 -25.01 13.22 -0.49
C MET A 731 -23.94 14.27 -0.14
N PRO A 732 -24.35 15.48 0.27
CA PRO A 732 -23.43 16.61 0.50
C PRO A 732 -22.53 16.45 1.74
N ASP A 733 -23.00 15.71 2.74
CA ASP A 733 -22.40 15.50 4.06
C ASP A 733 -21.57 14.20 4.14
N LYS A 734 -21.15 13.65 3.00
CA LYS A 734 -20.44 12.36 2.92
C LYS A 734 -19.20 12.25 3.83
N LYS A 735 -18.45 13.34 4.00
CA LYS A 735 -17.28 13.38 4.89
C LYS A 735 -17.60 12.96 6.34
N ASP A 736 -18.83 13.15 6.81
CA ASP A 736 -19.23 12.92 8.20
C ASP A 736 -19.41 11.41 8.50
N PHE A 737 -19.49 10.58 7.46
CA PHE A 737 -19.66 9.12 7.54
C PHE A 737 -18.35 8.34 7.40
N GLY A 738 -17.25 9.02 7.06
CA GLY A 738 -15.94 8.40 6.86
C GLY A 738 -15.76 7.73 5.48
N TYR A 739 -14.68 6.96 5.34
CA TYR A 739 -14.28 6.36 4.05
C TYR A 739 -15.16 5.19 3.61
N SER A 740 -15.58 4.36 4.56
CA SER A 740 -16.22 3.06 4.31
C SER A 740 -17.53 2.97 5.07
N PHE A 741 -18.65 3.05 4.34
CA PHE A 741 -19.99 2.88 4.86
C PHE A 741 -20.91 2.27 3.76
N PRO A 742 -22.02 1.60 4.11
CA PRO A 742 -22.79 0.82 3.12
C PRO A 742 -23.52 1.64 2.05
N CYS A 743 -24.29 2.64 2.49
CA CYS A 743 -25.14 3.54 1.72
C CYS A 743 -25.70 4.61 2.69
N ASP A 744 -26.45 5.58 2.16
CA ASP A 744 -27.30 6.51 2.93
C ASP A 744 -28.80 6.22 2.70
N GLY A 745 -29.14 4.92 2.75
CA GLY A 745 -30.50 4.41 2.59
C GLY A 745 -31.05 4.39 1.16
N PRO A 746 -32.27 3.84 0.98
CA PRO A 746 -32.92 3.71 -0.33
C PRO A 746 -33.58 5.01 -0.82
N GLY A 747 -33.62 6.06 0.01
CA GLY A 747 -34.18 7.36 -0.36
C GLY A 747 -33.40 8.06 -1.50
N ARG A 748 -33.96 9.16 -2.03
CA ARG A 748 -33.34 9.99 -3.10
C ARG A 748 -33.01 9.21 -4.39
N GLY A 749 -33.76 8.14 -4.68
CA GLY A 749 -33.53 7.26 -5.84
C GLY A 749 -32.59 6.08 -5.58
N GLY A 750 -32.05 5.94 -4.36
CA GLY A 750 -31.11 4.90 -3.97
C GLY A 750 -29.67 5.40 -3.89
N THR A 751 -28.96 5.04 -2.82
CA THR A 751 -27.58 5.49 -2.56
C THR A 751 -26.60 4.33 -2.34
N CYS A 752 -26.87 3.19 -2.97
CA CYS A 752 -25.96 2.05 -2.98
C CYS A 752 -24.60 2.45 -3.58
N ASP A 753 -23.52 1.92 -3.00
CA ASP A 753 -22.15 2.09 -3.53
C ASP A 753 -21.70 3.55 -3.65
N ILE A 754 -22.15 4.41 -2.73
CA ILE A 754 -21.89 5.85 -2.76
C ILE A 754 -20.61 6.28 -2.02
N SER A 755 -20.04 5.41 -1.16
CA SER A 755 -18.86 5.74 -0.37
C SER A 755 -17.59 5.79 -1.22
N ALA A 756 -16.53 6.41 -0.71
CA ALA A 756 -15.24 6.44 -1.41
C ALA A 756 -14.58 5.05 -1.43
N TRP A 757 -14.84 4.20 -0.43
CA TRP A 757 -14.42 2.80 -0.42
C TRP A 757 -15.09 2.00 -1.54
N ASP A 758 -16.38 2.26 -1.82
CA ASP A 758 -17.09 1.57 -2.91
C ASP A 758 -16.49 1.92 -4.28
N ALA A 759 -15.99 3.15 -4.47
CA ALA A 759 -15.25 3.51 -5.67
C ALA A 759 -13.92 2.74 -5.80
N PHE A 760 -13.19 2.53 -4.70
CA PHE A 760 -12.03 1.64 -4.70
C PHE A 760 -12.42 0.20 -5.07
N TYR A 761 -13.49 -0.33 -4.47
CA TYR A 761 -14.02 -1.65 -4.77
C TYR A 761 -14.34 -1.83 -6.27
N LEU A 762 -15.02 -0.85 -6.89
CA LEU A 762 -15.32 -0.85 -8.32
C LEU A 762 -14.06 -0.73 -9.20
N ALA A 763 -13.11 0.09 -8.77
CA ALA A 763 -11.86 0.30 -9.51
C ALA A 763 -11.00 -0.96 -9.57
N VAL A 764 -11.03 -1.84 -8.56
CA VAL A 764 -10.26 -3.09 -8.58
C VAL A 764 -10.72 -4.03 -9.70
N PHE A 765 -12.02 -4.10 -10.03
CA PHE A 765 -12.49 -4.87 -11.19
C PHE A 765 -11.91 -4.34 -12.50
N TRP A 766 -11.94 -3.01 -12.68
CA TRP A 766 -11.38 -2.36 -13.86
C TRP A 766 -9.86 -2.49 -13.93
N MET A 767 -9.18 -2.43 -12.79
CA MET A 767 -7.74 -2.68 -12.71
C MET A 767 -7.41 -4.11 -13.14
N LEU A 768 -8.08 -5.13 -12.58
CA LEU A 768 -7.85 -6.53 -12.96
C LEU A 768 -8.10 -6.75 -14.45
N ASN A 769 -9.18 -6.20 -14.99
CA ASN A 769 -9.49 -6.28 -16.41
C ASN A 769 -8.43 -5.57 -17.28
N THR A 770 -7.99 -4.38 -16.89
CA THR A 770 -6.95 -3.62 -17.62
C THR A 770 -5.62 -4.37 -17.63
N ILE A 771 -5.17 -4.87 -16.47
CA ILE A 771 -3.94 -5.66 -16.39
C ILE A 771 -4.10 -7.01 -17.11
N GLY A 772 -5.30 -7.59 -17.10
CA GLY A 772 -5.65 -8.75 -17.92
C GLY A 772 -5.40 -8.48 -19.40
N TRP A 773 -5.92 -7.38 -19.96
CA TRP A 773 -5.66 -7.00 -21.36
C TRP A 773 -4.16 -6.77 -21.64
N VAL A 774 -3.46 -6.07 -20.75
CA VAL A 774 -2.00 -5.84 -20.88
C VAL A 774 -1.22 -7.15 -20.91
N THR A 775 -1.56 -8.09 -20.03
CA THR A 775 -0.83 -9.36 -19.88
C THR A 775 -1.23 -10.38 -20.95
N PHE A 776 -2.48 -10.38 -21.41
CA PHE A 776 -2.94 -11.20 -22.54
C PHE A 776 -2.22 -10.78 -23.83
N TYR A 777 -2.15 -9.46 -24.08
CA TYR A 777 -1.40 -8.92 -25.20
C TYR A 777 0.06 -9.32 -25.17
N TRP A 778 0.72 -9.04 -24.05
CA TRP A 778 2.15 -9.34 -23.91
C TRP A 778 2.40 -10.83 -24.13
N HIS A 779 1.61 -11.70 -23.50
CA HIS A 779 1.81 -13.15 -23.57
C HIS A 779 1.56 -13.71 -24.96
N TRP A 780 0.47 -13.31 -25.64
CA TRP A 780 0.18 -13.81 -26.99
C TRP A 780 1.23 -13.34 -28.01
N LYS A 781 1.65 -12.07 -27.91
CA LYS A 781 2.70 -11.53 -28.77
C LYS A 781 4.04 -12.25 -28.59
N HIS A 782 4.39 -12.60 -27.36
CA HIS A 782 5.65 -13.33 -27.09
C HIS A 782 5.55 -14.82 -27.45
N ILE A 783 4.43 -15.50 -27.18
CA ILE A 783 4.25 -16.90 -27.62
C ILE A 783 4.44 -17.03 -29.13
N THR A 784 3.82 -16.16 -29.91
CA THR A 784 3.92 -16.23 -31.38
C THR A 784 5.32 -15.90 -31.88
N LEU A 785 6.03 -14.98 -31.20
CA LEU A 785 7.45 -14.71 -31.44
C LEU A 785 8.33 -15.93 -31.15
N TRP A 786 8.18 -16.56 -29.98
CA TRP A 786 8.98 -17.71 -29.56
C TRP A 786 8.70 -18.96 -30.41
N GLN A 787 7.49 -19.08 -30.96
CA GLN A 787 7.15 -20.13 -31.94
C GLN A 787 7.70 -19.84 -33.34
N GLY A 788 8.21 -18.64 -33.61
CA GLY A 788 8.62 -18.22 -34.95
C GLY A 788 7.44 -17.97 -35.92
N ASN A 789 6.22 -17.78 -35.40
CA ASN A 789 5.01 -17.58 -36.19
C ASN A 789 4.29 -16.26 -35.83
N VAL A 790 5.00 -15.14 -35.99
CA VAL A 790 4.49 -13.80 -35.65
C VAL A 790 3.27 -13.39 -36.50
N SER A 791 3.12 -13.94 -37.71
CA SER A 791 1.96 -13.67 -38.56
C SER A 791 0.64 -14.07 -37.89
N GLN A 792 0.62 -15.14 -37.08
CA GLN A 792 -0.58 -15.52 -36.33
C GLN A 792 -1.10 -14.37 -35.46
N PHE A 793 -0.22 -13.68 -34.72
CA PHE A 793 -0.65 -12.53 -33.93
C PHE A 793 -1.06 -11.37 -34.83
N ASN A 794 -0.25 -11.03 -35.84
CA ASN A 794 -0.51 -9.88 -36.71
C ASN A 794 -1.84 -9.98 -37.46
N GLU A 795 -2.22 -11.19 -37.88
CA GLU A 795 -3.46 -11.43 -38.62
C GLU A 795 -4.66 -11.63 -37.69
N SER A 796 -4.52 -12.45 -36.62
CA SER A 796 -5.66 -12.82 -35.77
C SER A 796 -5.99 -11.83 -34.65
N SER A 797 -5.07 -10.96 -34.24
CA SER A 797 -5.30 -10.07 -33.08
C SER A 797 -6.18 -8.85 -33.37
N THR A 798 -6.56 -8.66 -34.63
CA THR A 798 -7.35 -7.51 -35.11
C THR A 798 -8.87 -7.66 -34.89
N TYR A 799 -9.32 -8.86 -34.49
CA TYR A 799 -10.72 -9.22 -34.22
C TYR A 799 -10.80 -10.13 -32.98
N LEU A 800 -11.90 -10.08 -32.20
CA LEU A 800 -12.00 -10.76 -30.89
C LEU A 800 -12.07 -12.28 -31.00
N MET A 801 -12.63 -12.83 -32.09
CA MET A 801 -12.63 -14.28 -32.31
C MET A 801 -11.21 -14.86 -32.38
N GLY A 802 -10.22 -14.09 -32.81
CA GLY A 802 -8.82 -14.52 -32.84
C GLY A 802 -8.25 -14.63 -31.42
N TRP A 803 -8.52 -13.66 -30.55
CA TRP A 803 -8.17 -13.73 -29.13
C TRP A 803 -8.83 -14.92 -28.43
N LEU A 804 -10.07 -15.25 -28.77
CA LEU A 804 -10.77 -16.41 -28.19
C LEU A 804 -10.19 -17.74 -28.71
N ARG A 805 -10.09 -17.90 -30.03
CA ARG A 805 -9.73 -19.16 -30.69
C ARG A 805 -8.23 -19.43 -30.65
N ASP A 806 -7.43 -18.48 -31.12
CA ASP A 806 -6.00 -18.68 -31.39
C ASP A 806 -5.13 -18.39 -30.17
N TYR A 807 -5.64 -17.60 -29.22
CA TYR A 807 -4.99 -17.39 -27.93
C TYR A 807 -5.58 -18.26 -26.82
N LEU A 808 -6.79 -17.97 -26.35
CA LEU A 808 -7.32 -18.65 -25.15
C LEU A 808 -7.55 -20.14 -25.38
N TRP A 809 -8.29 -20.51 -26.41
CA TRP A 809 -8.64 -21.91 -26.68
C TRP A 809 -7.41 -22.73 -27.08
N LEU A 810 -6.66 -22.30 -28.10
CA LEU A 810 -5.51 -23.03 -28.61
C LEU A 810 -4.44 -23.28 -27.54
N ASN A 811 -4.11 -22.25 -26.74
CA ASN A 811 -3.06 -22.36 -25.73
C ASN A 811 -3.52 -23.06 -24.43
N SER A 812 -4.84 -23.24 -24.24
CA SER A 812 -5.37 -24.01 -23.10
C SER A 812 -5.22 -25.52 -23.27
N SER A 813 -4.94 -26.00 -24.48
CA SER A 813 -4.93 -27.44 -24.83
C SER A 813 -4.00 -28.29 -23.95
N GLN A 814 -2.77 -27.85 -23.71
CA GLN A 814 -1.81 -28.57 -22.85
C GLN A 814 -2.20 -28.47 -21.37
N LEU A 815 -2.70 -27.31 -20.94
CA LEU A 815 -3.17 -27.09 -19.57
C LEU A 815 -4.30 -28.05 -19.21
N ILE A 816 -5.36 -28.12 -20.01
CA ILE A 816 -6.54 -28.95 -19.71
C ILE A 816 -6.25 -30.45 -19.81
N ASN A 817 -5.14 -30.83 -20.47
CA ASN A 817 -4.64 -32.21 -20.54
C ASN A 817 -3.54 -32.50 -19.51
N GLY A 818 -3.32 -31.62 -18.52
CA GLY A 818 -2.42 -31.90 -17.40
C GLY A 818 -2.80 -33.16 -16.62
N TYR A 819 -4.10 -33.49 -16.60
CA TYR A 819 -4.64 -34.80 -16.26
C TYR A 819 -5.86 -35.10 -17.12
N ASN A 820 -6.06 -36.36 -17.49
CA ASN A 820 -7.18 -36.83 -18.31
C ASN A 820 -7.49 -38.31 -17.97
N PRO A 821 -8.52 -38.94 -18.57
CA PRO A 821 -8.88 -40.33 -18.26
C PRO A 821 -7.76 -41.37 -18.51
N PHE A 822 -6.72 -41.03 -19.27
CA PHE A 822 -5.62 -41.93 -19.61
C PHE A 822 -4.40 -41.78 -18.68
N GLY A 823 -4.31 -40.68 -17.93
CA GLY A 823 -3.18 -40.42 -17.04
C GLY A 823 -3.02 -38.95 -16.69
N MET A 824 -1.86 -38.61 -16.12
CA MET A 824 -1.51 -37.25 -15.72
C MET A 824 -0.04 -36.98 -15.99
N ASN A 825 0.32 -35.70 -16.03
CA ASN A 825 1.70 -35.25 -16.20
C ASN A 825 2.02 -34.11 -15.22
N SER A 826 3.23 -33.56 -15.35
CA SER A 826 3.75 -32.49 -14.49
C SER A 826 2.96 -31.17 -14.55
N LEU A 827 2.03 -31.00 -15.50
CA LEU A 827 1.12 -29.85 -15.59
C LEU A 827 -0.18 -30.04 -14.79
N SER A 828 -0.41 -31.22 -14.21
CA SER A 828 -1.63 -31.55 -13.48
C SER A 828 -1.96 -30.58 -12.33
N VAL A 829 -0.95 -30.08 -11.61
CA VAL A 829 -1.14 -29.06 -10.55
C VAL A 829 -1.69 -27.76 -11.11
N TRP A 830 -1.25 -27.36 -12.31
CA TRP A 830 -1.74 -26.15 -12.97
C TRP A 830 -3.15 -26.36 -13.51
N ALA A 831 -3.44 -27.54 -14.07
CA ALA A 831 -4.80 -27.90 -14.50
C ALA A 831 -5.80 -27.83 -13.33
N TRP A 832 -5.41 -28.37 -12.17
CA TRP A 832 -6.22 -28.32 -10.96
C TRP A 832 -6.37 -26.89 -10.44
N MET A 833 -5.26 -26.13 -10.37
CA MET A 833 -5.28 -24.72 -9.97
C MET A 833 -6.13 -23.85 -10.91
N PHE A 834 -6.17 -24.16 -12.19
CA PHE A 834 -7.00 -23.47 -13.18
C PHE A 834 -8.50 -23.65 -12.86
N LEU A 835 -8.96 -24.87 -12.59
CA LEU A 835 -10.34 -25.13 -12.17
C LEU A 835 -10.64 -24.55 -10.78
N PHE A 836 -9.68 -24.64 -9.85
CA PHE A 836 -9.80 -24.02 -8.53
C PHE A 836 -9.94 -22.50 -8.63
N GLY A 837 -9.17 -21.84 -9.49
CA GLY A 837 -9.30 -20.42 -9.77
C GLY A 837 -10.70 -20.05 -10.27
N HIS A 838 -11.26 -20.83 -11.21
CA HIS A 838 -12.64 -20.64 -11.67
C HIS A 838 -13.66 -20.81 -10.54
N LEU A 839 -13.50 -21.82 -9.68
CA LEU A 839 -14.37 -22.05 -8.53
C LEU A 839 -14.34 -20.88 -7.55
N VAL A 840 -13.15 -20.40 -7.19
CA VAL A 840 -13.00 -19.25 -6.26
C VAL A 840 -13.57 -17.98 -6.90
N TRP A 841 -13.30 -17.75 -8.18
CA TRP A 841 -13.83 -16.61 -8.92
C TRP A 841 -15.37 -16.62 -8.92
N ALA A 842 -15.99 -17.74 -9.28
CA ALA A 842 -17.45 -17.90 -9.31
C ALA A 842 -18.06 -17.84 -7.89
N THR A 843 -17.35 -18.31 -6.86
CA THR A 843 -17.76 -18.14 -5.46
C THR A 843 -17.84 -16.66 -5.08
N GLY A 844 -16.95 -15.83 -5.63
CA GLY A 844 -17.03 -14.38 -5.49
C GLY A 844 -18.39 -13.81 -5.94
N PHE A 845 -18.95 -14.31 -7.05
CA PHE A 845 -20.23 -13.84 -7.58
C PHE A 845 -21.40 -14.04 -6.62
N MET A 846 -21.36 -15.08 -5.78
CA MET A 846 -22.36 -15.30 -4.73
C MET A 846 -22.47 -14.06 -3.82
N PHE A 847 -21.33 -13.54 -3.36
CA PHE A 847 -21.27 -12.37 -2.47
C PHE A 847 -21.51 -11.03 -3.18
N LEU A 848 -21.21 -10.96 -4.49
CA LEU A 848 -21.33 -9.72 -5.27
C LEU A 848 -22.74 -9.50 -5.83
N ILE A 849 -23.46 -10.58 -6.17
CA ILE A 849 -24.81 -10.52 -6.74
C ILE A 849 -25.88 -10.56 -5.63
N SER A 850 -25.81 -11.54 -4.73
CA SER A 850 -26.83 -11.70 -3.69
C SER A 850 -26.47 -10.89 -2.45
N TRP A 851 -27.42 -10.09 -1.95
CA TRP A 851 -27.14 -9.11 -0.90
C TRP A 851 -27.62 -9.58 0.49
N ARG A 852 -27.11 -8.90 1.52
CA ARG A 852 -27.24 -9.29 2.95
C ARG A 852 -28.63 -9.73 3.39
N GLY A 853 -29.70 -9.06 2.93
CA GLY A 853 -31.07 -9.31 3.40
C GLY A 853 -31.50 -10.77 3.21
N TYR A 854 -31.27 -11.33 2.02
CA TYR A 854 -31.58 -12.72 1.70
C TYR A 854 -30.88 -13.72 2.64
N TRP A 855 -29.58 -13.52 2.86
CA TRP A 855 -28.78 -14.39 3.74
C TRP A 855 -29.18 -14.27 5.21
N GLN A 856 -29.60 -13.08 5.64
CA GLN A 856 -30.05 -12.87 7.01
C GLN A 856 -31.34 -13.65 7.30
N GLU A 857 -32.32 -13.60 6.39
CA GLU A 857 -33.56 -14.39 6.52
C GLU A 857 -33.28 -15.90 6.49
N LEU A 858 -32.38 -16.37 5.62
CA LEU A 858 -31.98 -17.77 5.59
C LEU A 858 -31.33 -18.22 6.91
N ILE A 859 -30.41 -17.41 7.46
CA ILE A 859 -29.75 -17.70 8.74
C ILE A 859 -30.76 -17.76 9.88
N GLU A 860 -31.80 -16.93 9.86
CA GLU A 860 -32.86 -16.98 10.86
C GLU A 860 -33.62 -18.31 10.83
N THR A 861 -33.88 -18.88 9.65
CA THR A 861 -34.49 -20.23 9.55
C THR A 861 -33.57 -21.33 10.09
N LEU A 862 -32.26 -21.21 9.86
CA LEU A 862 -31.26 -22.15 10.38
C LEU A 862 -31.13 -22.04 11.90
N ALA A 863 -31.12 -20.83 12.45
CA ALA A 863 -31.10 -20.58 13.88
C ALA A 863 -32.34 -21.19 14.56
N TRP A 864 -33.52 -20.99 13.96
CA TRP A 864 -34.75 -21.64 14.42
C TRP A 864 -34.64 -23.17 14.39
N ALA A 865 -34.14 -23.74 13.30
CA ALA A 865 -33.97 -25.19 13.17
C ALA A 865 -33.01 -25.74 14.23
N HIS A 866 -31.88 -25.07 14.47
CA HIS A 866 -30.89 -25.46 15.47
C HIS A 866 -31.48 -25.50 16.89
N GLU A 867 -32.22 -24.46 17.27
CA GLU A 867 -32.86 -24.38 18.59
C GLU A 867 -33.99 -25.41 18.79
N ARG A 868 -34.63 -25.84 17.70
CA ARG A 868 -35.76 -26.78 17.71
C ARG A 868 -35.36 -28.23 17.47
N THR A 869 -34.13 -28.50 17.05
CA THR A 869 -33.64 -29.86 16.82
C THR A 869 -33.19 -30.48 18.17
N PRO A 870 -33.83 -31.57 18.64
CA PRO A 870 -33.41 -32.26 19.85
C PRO A 870 -31.94 -32.71 19.76
N LEU A 871 -31.24 -32.74 20.90
CA LEU A 871 -29.81 -33.01 21.03
C LEU A 871 -28.89 -31.88 20.52
N ALA A 872 -29.22 -31.25 19.39
CA ALA A 872 -28.48 -30.08 18.89
C ALA A 872 -28.73 -28.83 19.76
N ASN A 873 -29.94 -28.66 20.28
CA ASN A 873 -30.33 -27.56 21.16
C ASN A 873 -29.61 -27.52 22.52
N LEU A 874 -28.90 -28.59 22.89
CA LEU A 874 -28.01 -28.64 24.06
C LEU A 874 -26.73 -27.83 23.81
N ILE A 875 -26.33 -27.66 22.54
CA ILE A 875 -25.17 -26.89 22.12
C ILE A 875 -25.65 -25.51 21.70
N ARG A 876 -25.21 -24.46 22.40
CA ARG A 876 -25.57 -23.06 22.07
C ARG A 876 -24.38 -22.32 21.50
N TRP A 877 -24.62 -21.46 20.52
CA TRP A 877 -23.61 -20.52 20.04
C TRP A 877 -23.27 -19.50 21.14
N ARG A 878 -22.00 -19.09 21.19
CA ARG A 878 -21.55 -18.00 22.07
C ARG A 878 -22.02 -16.64 21.53
N ASP A 879 -21.90 -16.47 20.22
CA ASP A 879 -22.26 -15.26 19.49
C ASP A 879 -23.39 -15.57 18.51
N LYS A 880 -24.36 -14.66 18.39
CA LYS A 880 -25.52 -14.88 17.52
C LYS A 880 -25.08 -14.93 16.05
N PRO A 881 -25.50 -15.95 15.27
CA PRO A 881 -25.17 -16.00 13.85
C PRO A 881 -25.88 -14.86 13.11
N VAL A 882 -25.12 -14.11 12.33
CA VAL A 882 -25.62 -13.01 11.49
C VAL A 882 -24.95 -13.05 10.13
N ALA A 883 -25.65 -12.58 9.09
CA ALA A 883 -25.05 -12.40 7.78
C ALA A 883 -23.96 -11.32 7.81
N LEU A 884 -22.96 -11.45 6.94
CA LEU A 884 -21.91 -10.45 6.72
C LEU A 884 -22.53 -9.06 6.50
N SER A 885 -21.87 -8.01 6.98
CA SER A 885 -22.28 -6.64 6.64
C SER A 885 -22.14 -6.38 5.14
N ILE A 886 -22.83 -5.36 4.62
CA ILE A 886 -22.82 -5.02 3.19
C ILE A 886 -21.40 -4.76 2.69
N VAL A 887 -20.63 -3.93 3.41
CA VAL A 887 -19.23 -3.63 3.06
C VAL A 887 -18.34 -4.88 3.16
N GLN A 888 -18.53 -5.70 4.20
CA GLN A 888 -17.79 -6.96 4.32
C GLN A 888 -18.09 -7.92 3.17
N ALA A 889 -19.35 -8.05 2.74
CA ALA A 889 -19.73 -8.91 1.62
C ALA A 889 -19.08 -8.43 0.31
N ARG A 890 -19.07 -7.10 0.06
CA ARG A 890 -18.35 -6.51 -1.08
C ARG A 890 -16.85 -6.84 -1.04
N LEU A 891 -16.21 -6.69 0.12
CA LEU A 891 -14.78 -6.98 0.29
C LEU A 891 -14.47 -8.48 0.10
N VAL A 892 -15.26 -9.35 0.73
CA VAL A 892 -15.10 -10.81 0.63
C VAL A 892 -15.35 -11.27 -0.81
N GLY A 893 -16.39 -10.76 -1.47
CA GLY A 893 -16.67 -11.03 -2.87
C GLY A 893 -15.55 -10.56 -3.80
N LEU A 894 -15.03 -9.34 -3.58
CA LEU A 894 -13.90 -8.79 -4.34
C LEU A 894 -12.62 -9.60 -4.12
N ALA A 895 -12.37 -10.05 -2.89
CA ALA A 895 -11.21 -10.89 -2.57
C ALA A 895 -11.28 -12.23 -3.33
N HIS A 896 -12.42 -12.92 -3.29
CA HIS A 896 -12.63 -14.16 -4.05
C HIS A 896 -12.51 -13.92 -5.56
N PHE A 897 -13.13 -12.85 -6.07
CA PHE A 897 -13.00 -12.48 -7.48
C PHE A 897 -11.53 -12.28 -7.86
N SER A 898 -10.78 -11.51 -7.08
CA SER A 898 -9.37 -11.19 -7.35
C SER A 898 -8.46 -12.42 -7.27
N VAL A 899 -8.60 -13.23 -6.22
CA VAL A 899 -7.81 -14.46 -6.05
C VAL A 899 -8.11 -15.46 -7.16
N GLY A 900 -9.39 -15.69 -7.45
CA GLY A 900 -9.80 -16.58 -8.53
C GLY A 900 -9.31 -16.12 -9.90
N TYR A 901 -9.39 -14.81 -10.18
CA TYR A 901 -8.87 -14.21 -11.42
C TYR A 901 -7.36 -14.45 -11.59
N ILE A 902 -6.58 -14.20 -10.54
CA ILE A 902 -5.12 -14.36 -10.55
C ILE A 902 -4.74 -15.84 -10.70
N PHE A 903 -5.36 -16.75 -9.95
CA PHE A 903 -5.04 -18.19 -10.02
C PHE A 903 -5.43 -18.80 -11.36
N THR A 904 -6.57 -18.41 -11.93
CA THR A 904 -6.96 -18.83 -13.28
C THR A 904 -5.91 -18.42 -14.30
N TYR A 905 -5.48 -17.15 -14.27
CA TYR A 905 -4.53 -16.67 -15.27
C TYR A 905 -3.10 -17.19 -15.03
N ALA A 906 -2.63 -17.26 -13.77
CA ALA A 906 -1.30 -17.78 -13.45
C ALA A 906 -1.14 -19.23 -13.89
N ALA A 907 -2.14 -20.09 -13.63
CA ALA A 907 -2.13 -21.47 -14.08
C ALA A 907 -2.12 -21.58 -15.61
N PHE A 908 -2.94 -20.79 -16.30
CA PHE A 908 -2.96 -20.75 -17.76
C PHE A 908 -1.62 -20.28 -18.35
N LEU A 909 -1.09 -19.15 -17.86
CA LEU A 909 0.17 -18.56 -18.30
C LEU A 909 1.33 -19.55 -18.20
N ILE A 910 1.50 -20.14 -17.01
CA ILE A 910 2.61 -21.05 -16.74
C ILE A 910 2.46 -22.31 -17.58
N ALA A 911 1.32 -23.00 -17.52
CA ALA A 911 1.15 -24.29 -18.19
C ALA A 911 1.15 -24.18 -19.72
N SER A 912 0.60 -23.11 -20.29
CA SER A 912 0.58 -22.91 -21.75
C SER A 912 1.97 -22.58 -22.30
N THR A 913 2.82 -21.89 -21.52
CA THR A 913 4.20 -21.60 -21.91
C THR A 913 5.09 -22.82 -21.68
N SER A 914 5.10 -23.37 -20.46
CA SER A 914 5.95 -24.52 -20.13
C SER A 914 5.52 -25.79 -20.86
N GLY A 915 4.25 -25.95 -21.21
CA GLY A 915 3.78 -27.09 -22.01
C GLY A 915 4.30 -27.08 -23.45
N LYS A 916 4.73 -25.92 -23.96
CA LYS A 916 5.29 -25.76 -25.32
C LYS A 916 6.82 -25.69 -25.34
N PHE A 917 7.41 -25.04 -24.34
CA PHE A 917 8.83 -24.69 -24.32
C PHE A 917 9.60 -25.25 -23.12
N GLY A 918 8.89 -25.81 -22.13
CA GLY A 918 9.39 -26.22 -20.81
C GLY A 918 9.99 -27.61 -20.76
#